data_AF-A0A4V0IKC5-F1
#
_entry.id   AF-A0A4V0IKC5-F1
#
_cell.length_a   1.000
_cell.length_b   1.000
_cell.length_c   1.000
_cell.angle_alpha   90.00
_cell.angle_beta   90.00
_cell.angle_gamma   90.00
#
_symmetry.space_group_name_H-M   'P 1'
#
loop_
_entity.id
_entity.type
_entity.pdbx_description
1 polymer ?
#
loop_
_entity_poly.entity_id
_entity_poly.type
_entity_poly.pdbx_seq_one_letter_code
_entity_poly.pdbx_strand_id
1 'polypeptide(L)'
;MSNHHSKTKKTSMLGREDYIYSHDITNKNKKEKLNGASKNNDYNQDDDDETMKSKMMDFCDKTTAHGAKRVLIARNSFSKLMWGLIIFSFLLMFAYQASKLIFKFSAHEKITDISLKFDDVEFPAITFCNLNPYKKSLVMMVPSIRDTMDVYDNAKTHSKSEGEKKKPKVSRKQHSDASQQMVRELFAKEIEEGMVELKKSNKTLQSQNKSGRRRSQRSIENRRYEAIEAHCKCVGNIGMECIRFESPPRDPSSKCICTYDRDMEVAWPCFNISVWYDHECPLCHDDGYCESTLPSGTTSSDKWPCMCRNRGDTSERDDPLELIYGFRKTPYCIGKAGVGKIEIRKLWLENNMTTTSTTTTTTTTPPPTRPNQRAIVSNPETIKAMGFQGMTDGVAMLTRAKENLMFTMAALSDKQRIALSQSKHEFIEMCSFNGKECDIDEDFRLHVDPEFGNCFTFNYDVNNNYTSSRAGPMYGIRVLLFVNTSDYMSTSESSGVRLAIHPPTEYPFPDTFGYSAPVGFASSFGIKKKVMQRLPAPYGECVETKKVVDRNYIYAGYDYHPEGCHRSCFQNGLIDDCSCGDPRFPVPEGYRHCSAFNATARTCLEKNIGSVGDFHHITQKMDKCVCKQSCEEIIHEVTFSCSKWPSGATDLGDCDGMTESECEQYYRLNAAMIEVFYEQLNYELLQESEAYGLVNLIADFGGHLGLWLGFSVITVMEVCVLLVDMISLFFKSRHEEKLLRQSTKRKDVPEDKRQITVGSGRKSDAFVSI
;
A
#
# COMPACT_ATOMS: atom_id res chain seq x y z
N MET A 1 -51.97 -6.90 18.25
CA MET A 1 -52.78 -7.00 17.01
C MET A 1 -52.20 -8.18 16.24
N SER A 2 -52.89 -9.31 16.12
CA SER A 2 -54.06 -9.56 15.25
C SER A 2 -53.70 -9.46 13.77
N ASN A 3 -54.06 -10.37 12.85
CA ASN A 3 -54.59 -11.74 12.83
C ASN A 3 -55.20 -11.90 11.42
N HIS A 4 -55.11 -13.07 10.78
CA HIS A 4 -56.14 -13.75 9.96
C HIS A 4 -55.46 -14.96 9.27
N HIS A 5 -55.79 -16.23 9.59
CA HIS A 5 -56.95 -17.04 9.14
C HIS A 5 -56.93 -17.40 7.63
N SER A 6 -57.28 -18.61 7.17
CA SER A 6 -58.14 -19.68 7.74
C SER A 6 -57.63 -21.11 7.36
N LYS A 7 -57.71 -22.16 8.20
CA LYS A 7 -58.80 -23.18 8.37
C LYS A 7 -59.09 -24.04 7.11
N THR A 8 -59.33 -25.36 7.12
CA THR A 8 -59.57 -26.42 8.18
C THR A 8 -59.20 -27.82 7.57
N LYS A 9 -59.45 -29.06 8.07
CA LYS A 9 -60.26 -29.78 9.12
C LYS A 9 -59.48 -31.11 9.44
N LYS A 10 -59.48 -31.68 10.66
CA LYS A 10 -60.31 -32.80 11.23
C LYS A 10 -60.41 -34.10 10.39
N THR A 11 -60.40 -35.32 10.97
CA THR A 11 -60.87 -35.74 12.32
C THR A 11 -59.95 -36.79 13.02
N SER A 12 -60.25 -37.14 14.27
CA SER A 12 -59.54 -38.09 15.15
C SER A 12 -60.48 -39.18 15.71
N MET A 13 -59.94 -40.27 16.30
CA MET A 13 -60.32 -40.73 17.66
C MET A 13 -59.46 -41.89 18.23
N LEU A 14 -59.72 -42.19 19.50
CA LEU A 14 -59.01 -43.10 20.43
C LEU A 14 -58.93 -44.58 20.01
N GLY A 15 -57.97 -45.30 20.61
CA GLY A 15 -57.93 -46.77 20.70
C GLY A 15 -56.83 -47.26 21.65
N ARG A 16 -57.14 -48.24 22.50
CA ARG A 16 -56.25 -48.91 23.48
C ARG A 16 -56.62 -50.39 23.51
N GLU A 17 -55.64 -51.29 23.52
CA GLU A 17 -55.59 -52.57 24.28
C GLU A 17 -54.52 -53.53 23.72
N ASP A 18 -54.15 -54.51 24.56
CA ASP A 18 -53.07 -55.47 24.37
C ASP A 18 -53.48 -56.67 23.50
N TYR A 19 -52.51 -57.38 22.91
CA TYR A 19 -52.73 -58.73 22.39
C TYR A 19 -51.61 -59.72 22.75
N ILE A 20 -52.04 -60.93 23.09
CA ILE A 20 -51.22 -62.03 23.60
C ILE A 20 -51.04 -63.09 22.50
N TYR A 21 -49.88 -63.75 22.56
CA TYR A 21 -49.52 -65.08 22.05
C TYR A 21 -50.62 -65.95 21.42
N SER A 22 -50.32 -66.55 20.26
CA SER A 22 -50.82 -67.89 19.93
C SER A 22 -49.70 -68.74 19.33
N HIS A 23 -49.62 -70.00 19.76
CA HIS A 23 -48.90 -71.04 19.04
C HIS A 23 -49.68 -71.44 17.79
N ASP A 24 -48.99 -72.11 16.86
CA ASP A 24 -49.60 -73.15 16.03
C ASP A 24 -48.66 -74.36 15.95
N ILE A 25 -49.20 -75.56 15.77
CA ILE A 25 -48.48 -76.83 15.91
C ILE A 25 -48.71 -77.70 14.66
N THR A 26 -47.64 -78.13 14.00
CA THR A 26 -47.70 -79.26 13.07
C THR A 26 -46.65 -80.31 13.42
N ASN A 27 -47.06 -81.57 13.34
CA ASN A 27 -46.35 -82.73 13.89
C ASN A 27 -46.10 -83.77 12.77
N LYS A 28 -44.91 -84.39 12.73
CA LYS A 28 -44.59 -85.51 11.82
C LYS A 28 -43.46 -86.41 12.36
N ASN A 29 -43.83 -87.63 12.75
CA ASN A 29 -42.92 -88.67 13.26
C ASN A 29 -41.98 -89.26 12.19
N LYS A 30 -40.76 -89.66 12.57
CA LYS A 30 -40.10 -90.83 11.97
C LYS A 30 -39.04 -91.53 12.84
N LYS A 31 -39.41 -92.71 13.34
CA LYS A 31 -38.65 -93.92 13.73
C LYS A 31 -37.15 -93.85 14.11
N GLU A 32 -36.87 -94.51 15.23
CA GLU A 32 -35.54 -94.95 15.69
C GLU A 32 -34.85 -95.94 14.73
N LYS A 33 -33.52 -96.07 14.88
CA LYS A 33 -32.82 -97.37 14.75
C LYS A 33 -31.54 -97.40 15.57
N LEU A 34 -31.23 -98.56 16.15
CA LEU A 34 -30.05 -98.81 16.97
C LEU A 34 -28.86 -99.26 16.11
N ASN A 35 -27.63 -98.90 16.52
CA ASN A 35 -26.38 -99.70 16.50
C ASN A 35 -25.16 -98.79 16.77
N GLY A 36 -24.02 -99.35 17.20
CA GLY A 36 -22.76 -98.61 17.33
C GLY A 36 -21.55 -99.51 17.52
N ALA A 37 -20.33 -98.98 17.31
CA ALA A 37 -19.05 -99.54 17.78
C ALA A 37 -17.83 -98.63 17.47
N SER A 38 -17.14 -98.18 18.53
CA SER A 38 -15.67 -98.15 18.71
C SER A 38 -14.69 -97.53 17.65
N LYS A 39 -14.00 -96.44 18.08
CA LYS A 39 -12.55 -96.12 17.86
C LYS A 39 -12.06 -95.76 16.43
N ASN A 40 -11.12 -94.84 16.20
CA ASN A 40 -10.02 -94.29 17.04
C ASN A 40 -9.68 -92.81 16.70
N ASN A 41 -9.10 -92.10 17.69
CA ASN A 41 -8.11 -91.01 17.62
C ASN A 41 -7.94 -90.16 16.33
N ASP A 42 -8.53 -88.96 16.30
CA ASP A 42 -7.94 -87.75 15.66
C ASP A 42 -8.31 -86.43 16.42
N TYR A 43 -8.83 -86.57 17.63
CA TYR A 43 -9.72 -85.60 18.30
C TYR A 43 -9.11 -84.25 18.72
N ASN A 44 -7.80 -84.05 18.64
CA ASN A 44 -7.14 -82.85 19.17
C ASN A 44 -6.92 -81.75 18.13
N GLN A 45 -7.15 -82.00 16.83
CA GLN A 45 -6.98 -80.98 15.78
C GLN A 45 -8.31 -80.59 15.13
N ASP A 46 -9.28 -81.51 15.04
CA ASP A 46 -10.65 -81.18 14.62
C ASP A 46 -11.40 -80.33 15.68
N ASP A 47 -11.31 -80.66 16.97
CA ASP A 47 -11.98 -79.92 18.06
C ASP A 47 -11.54 -78.43 18.14
N ASP A 48 -10.24 -78.15 17.95
CA ASP A 48 -9.69 -76.79 17.97
C ASP A 48 -10.13 -76.00 16.72
N ASP A 49 -10.17 -76.63 15.55
CA ASP A 49 -10.61 -76.00 14.29
C ASP A 49 -12.14 -75.83 14.22
N GLU A 50 -12.93 -76.74 14.81
CA GLU A 50 -14.38 -76.56 15.00
C GLU A 50 -14.68 -75.45 16.04
N THR A 51 -13.91 -75.38 17.14
CA THR A 51 -14.00 -74.28 18.11
C THR A 51 -13.67 -72.93 17.47
N MET A 52 -12.62 -72.87 16.63
CA MET A 52 -12.25 -71.67 15.89
C MET A 52 -13.34 -71.25 14.89
N LYS A 53 -13.87 -72.18 14.09
CA LYS A 53 -15.02 -71.94 13.19
C LYS A 53 -16.24 -71.43 13.94
N SER A 54 -16.54 -72.01 15.11
CA SER A 54 -17.66 -71.59 15.96
C SER A 54 -17.54 -70.13 16.40
N LYS A 55 -16.37 -69.70 16.91
CA LYS A 55 -16.14 -68.28 17.28
C LYS A 55 -16.19 -67.34 16.07
N MET A 56 -15.67 -67.74 14.92
CA MET A 56 -15.78 -66.95 13.68
C MET A 56 -17.24 -66.82 13.22
N MET A 57 -18.04 -67.89 13.35
CA MET A 57 -19.46 -67.88 13.01
C MET A 57 -20.24 -66.92 13.93
N ASP A 58 -20.02 -67.00 15.24
CA ASP A 58 -20.65 -66.14 16.26
C ASP A 58 -20.30 -64.65 16.07
N PHE A 59 -19.03 -64.33 15.82
CA PHE A 59 -18.61 -62.99 15.42
C PHE A 59 -19.34 -62.51 14.16
N CYS A 60 -19.40 -63.33 13.11
CA CYS A 60 -20.05 -62.97 11.86
C CYS A 60 -21.60 -62.93 11.93
N ASP A 61 -22.21 -63.56 12.94
CA ASP A 61 -23.65 -63.42 13.21
C ASP A 61 -23.96 -62.15 14.03
N LYS A 62 -23.07 -61.73 14.93
CA LYS A 62 -23.23 -60.51 15.73
C LYS A 62 -22.88 -59.22 14.99
N THR A 63 -21.82 -59.25 14.19
CA THR A 63 -21.20 -58.02 13.68
C THR A 63 -22.07 -57.23 12.70
N THR A 64 -21.97 -55.89 12.76
CA THR A 64 -22.68 -55.00 11.83
C THR A 64 -22.07 -54.95 10.43
N ALA A 65 -20.94 -55.61 10.18
CA ALA A 65 -20.30 -55.70 8.86
C ALA A 65 -21.14 -56.53 7.84
N HIS A 66 -22.14 -55.89 7.25
CA HIS A 66 -23.24 -56.50 6.50
C HIS A 66 -22.81 -57.47 5.38
N GLY A 67 -21.66 -57.22 4.74
CA GLY A 67 -21.12 -58.09 3.69
C GLY A 67 -20.64 -59.46 4.19
N ALA A 68 -19.82 -59.48 5.26
CA ALA A 68 -19.16 -60.68 5.74
C ALA A 68 -20.17 -61.79 6.11
N LYS A 69 -21.22 -61.39 6.84
CA LYS A 69 -22.35 -62.26 7.22
C LYS A 69 -23.01 -62.95 6.02
N ARG A 70 -23.16 -62.26 4.89
CA ARG A 70 -23.82 -62.80 3.68
C ARG A 70 -22.93 -63.76 2.89
N VAL A 71 -21.60 -63.58 2.89
CA VAL A 71 -20.66 -64.49 2.24
C VAL A 71 -20.55 -65.83 2.98
N LEU A 72 -20.53 -65.80 4.31
CA LEU A 72 -20.33 -67.01 5.13
C LEU A 72 -21.59 -67.89 5.21
N ILE A 73 -22.78 -67.30 5.31
CA ILE A 73 -24.07 -68.02 5.36
C ILE A 73 -24.45 -68.64 3.99
N ALA A 74 -23.88 -68.15 2.88
CA ALA A 74 -24.23 -68.61 1.53
C ALA A 74 -23.76 -70.07 1.28
N ARG A 75 -24.72 -71.00 1.12
CA ARG A 75 -24.43 -72.43 0.86
C ARG A 75 -23.85 -72.72 -0.52
N ASN A 76 -24.22 -71.97 -1.55
CA ASN A 76 -23.83 -72.25 -2.94
C ASN A 76 -22.63 -71.41 -3.38
N SER A 77 -21.66 -72.00 -4.09
CA SER A 77 -20.44 -71.31 -4.57
C SER A 77 -20.76 -70.09 -5.45
N PHE A 78 -21.82 -70.17 -6.28
CA PHE A 78 -22.30 -69.03 -7.07
C PHE A 78 -22.78 -67.86 -6.20
N SER A 79 -23.49 -68.15 -5.11
CA SER A 79 -23.96 -67.12 -4.17
C SER A 79 -22.79 -66.52 -3.36
N LYS A 80 -21.79 -67.32 -3.00
CA LYS A 80 -20.54 -66.81 -2.39
C LYS A 80 -19.81 -65.86 -3.34
N LEU A 81 -19.67 -66.23 -4.62
CA LEU A 81 -19.06 -65.39 -5.65
C LEU A 81 -19.84 -64.08 -5.86
N MET A 82 -21.17 -64.14 -5.94
CA MET A 82 -22.02 -62.95 -6.09
C MET A 82 -21.84 -61.96 -4.93
N TRP A 83 -21.93 -62.41 -3.67
CA TRP A 83 -21.72 -61.53 -2.51
C TRP A 83 -20.27 -61.04 -2.40
N GLY A 84 -19.29 -61.87 -2.74
CA GLY A 84 -17.88 -61.46 -2.81
C GLY A 84 -17.62 -60.36 -3.83
N LEU A 85 -18.22 -60.43 -5.02
CA LEU A 85 -18.11 -59.39 -6.05
C LEU A 85 -18.78 -58.07 -5.63
N ILE A 86 -19.91 -58.12 -4.92
CA ILE A 86 -20.56 -56.92 -4.37
C ILE A 86 -19.66 -56.24 -3.32
N ILE A 87 -19.08 -57.01 -2.39
CA ILE A 87 -18.16 -56.48 -1.37
C ILE A 87 -16.89 -55.92 -2.03
N PHE A 88 -16.33 -56.60 -3.04
CA PHE A 88 -15.18 -56.11 -3.79
C PHE A 88 -15.49 -54.79 -4.51
N SER A 89 -16.68 -54.66 -5.11
CA SER A 89 -17.12 -53.41 -5.74
C SER A 89 -17.27 -52.26 -4.73
N PHE A 90 -17.87 -52.51 -3.56
CA PHE A 90 -18.00 -51.50 -2.51
C PHE A 90 -16.65 -51.14 -1.87
N LEU A 91 -15.73 -52.10 -1.73
CA LEU A 91 -14.37 -51.86 -1.25
C LEU A 91 -13.55 -51.03 -2.24
N LEU A 92 -13.70 -51.25 -3.55
CA LEU A 92 -13.10 -50.39 -4.59
C LEU A 92 -13.68 -48.98 -4.59
N MET A 93 -15.01 -48.83 -4.45
CA MET A 93 -15.65 -47.51 -4.33
C MET A 93 -15.22 -46.77 -3.06
N PHE A 94 -15.15 -47.47 -1.93
CA PHE A 94 -14.60 -46.93 -0.69
C PHE A 94 -13.14 -46.50 -0.87
N ALA A 95 -12.26 -47.33 -1.45
CA ALA A 95 -10.86 -46.98 -1.69
C ALA A 95 -10.68 -45.78 -2.64
N TYR A 96 -11.56 -45.63 -3.63
CA TYR A 96 -11.59 -44.47 -4.52
C TYR A 96 -12.05 -43.18 -3.80
N GLN A 97 -13.04 -43.28 -2.91
CA GLN A 97 -13.48 -42.13 -2.12
C GLN A 97 -12.46 -41.77 -1.03
N ALA A 98 -11.89 -42.75 -0.34
CA ALA A 98 -10.83 -42.56 0.65
C ALA A 98 -9.57 -41.93 0.04
N SER A 99 -9.13 -42.35 -1.16
CA SER A 99 -8.00 -41.71 -1.84
C SER A 99 -8.31 -40.27 -2.26
N LYS A 100 -9.56 -39.94 -2.60
CA LYS A 100 -10.01 -38.54 -2.79
C LYS A 100 -10.02 -37.72 -1.49
N LEU A 101 -10.47 -38.28 -0.37
CA LEU A 101 -10.42 -37.60 0.93
C LEU A 101 -8.98 -37.33 1.38
N ILE A 102 -8.09 -38.32 1.19
CA ILE A 102 -6.65 -38.17 1.46
C ILE A 102 -6.04 -37.10 0.54
N PHE A 103 -6.33 -37.11 -0.76
CA PHE A 103 -5.84 -36.08 -1.68
C PHE A 103 -6.34 -34.67 -1.28
N LYS A 104 -7.62 -34.53 -0.90
CA LYS A 104 -8.18 -33.26 -0.42
C LYS A 104 -7.49 -32.78 0.86
N PHE A 105 -7.24 -33.68 1.82
CA PHE A 105 -6.50 -33.35 3.04
C PHE A 105 -5.05 -32.93 2.72
N SER A 106 -4.34 -33.70 1.89
CA SER A 106 -2.97 -33.40 1.47
C SER A 106 -2.83 -32.19 0.52
N ALA A 107 -3.94 -31.63 0.04
CA ALA A 107 -3.93 -30.34 -0.67
C ALA A 107 -3.77 -29.14 0.29
N HIS A 108 -3.95 -29.34 1.61
CA HIS A 108 -3.80 -28.31 2.65
C HIS A 108 -4.58 -27.01 2.36
N GLU A 109 -5.78 -27.14 1.78
CA GLU A 109 -6.67 -26.01 1.50
C GLU A 109 -7.01 -25.24 2.79
N LYS A 110 -7.04 -23.91 2.69
CA LYS A 110 -7.37 -22.98 3.79
C LYS A 110 -8.43 -21.98 3.35
N ILE A 111 -9.17 -21.48 4.33
CA ILE A 111 -10.15 -20.39 4.19
C ILE A 111 -9.69 -19.20 5.04
N THR A 112 -10.27 -18.02 4.80
CA THR A 112 -9.98 -16.80 5.57
C THR A 112 -11.27 -16.28 6.18
N ASP A 113 -11.37 -16.35 7.50
CA ASP A 113 -12.48 -15.86 8.28
C ASP A 113 -12.25 -14.37 8.63
N ILE A 114 -13.20 -13.50 8.27
CA ILE A 114 -13.17 -12.08 8.62
C ILE A 114 -14.08 -11.87 9.83
N SER A 115 -13.50 -11.45 10.95
CA SER A 115 -14.23 -11.14 12.18
C SER A 115 -13.96 -9.72 12.67
N LEU A 116 -14.99 -9.04 13.14
CA LEU A 116 -14.87 -7.69 13.70
C LEU A 116 -14.70 -7.78 15.22
N LYS A 117 -13.67 -7.11 15.74
CA LYS A 117 -13.30 -7.08 17.16
C LYS A 117 -13.56 -5.71 17.75
N PHE A 118 -13.98 -5.68 19.01
CA PHE A 118 -14.42 -4.47 19.74
C PHE A 118 -13.63 -4.26 21.05
N ASP A 119 -12.47 -4.90 21.14
CA ASP A 119 -11.51 -4.79 22.25
C ASP A 119 -10.72 -3.47 22.11
N ASP A 120 -10.17 -2.96 23.22
CA ASP A 120 -9.51 -1.65 23.26
C ASP A 120 -8.34 -1.55 22.24
N VAL A 121 -8.40 -0.54 21.37
CA VAL A 121 -7.45 -0.37 20.28
C VAL A 121 -6.31 0.56 20.68
N GLU A 122 -5.14 -0.03 20.94
CA GLU A 122 -3.87 0.70 21.04
C GLU A 122 -3.62 1.58 19.82
N PHE A 123 -3.19 2.82 20.05
CA PHE A 123 -2.82 3.76 19.00
C PHE A 123 -1.50 3.31 18.34
N PRO A 124 -1.28 3.56 17.03
CA PRO A 124 -0.02 3.20 16.38
C PRO A 124 1.13 4.12 16.82
N ALA A 125 2.36 3.72 16.50
CA ALA A 125 3.47 4.66 16.44
C ALA A 125 3.36 5.49 15.15
N ILE A 126 3.70 6.78 15.23
CA ILE A 126 3.64 7.69 14.09
C ILE A 126 4.95 8.46 13.99
N THR A 127 5.70 8.20 12.93
CA THR A 127 6.99 8.84 12.65
C THR A 127 6.78 10.00 11.67
N PHE A 128 7.04 11.22 12.12
CA PHE A 128 6.94 12.45 11.34
C PHE A 128 8.33 12.91 10.87
N CYS A 129 8.47 13.25 9.59
CA CYS A 129 9.72 13.63 8.95
C CYS A 129 9.54 14.92 8.13
N ASN A 130 10.55 15.80 8.07
CA ASN A 130 10.54 16.93 7.14
C ASN A 130 10.90 16.44 5.72
N LEU A 131 10.20 16.89 4.67
CA LEU A 131 10.59 16.58 3.28
C LEU A 131 11.93 17.21 2.85
N ASN A 132 12.48 18.12 3.66
CA ASN A 132 13.84 18.61 3.55
C ASN A 132 14.72 18.02 4.67
N PRO A 133 15.61 17.05 4.38
CA PRO A 133 16.34 16.30 5.39
C PRO A 133 17.41 17.10 6.13
N TYR A 134 17.98 18.14 5.51
CA TYR A 134 19.08 18.91 6.07
C TYR A 134 18.92 20.39 5.77
N LYS A 135 19.20 21.24 6.78
CA LYS A 135 19.09 22.70 6.67
C LYS A 135 20.15 23.25 5.73
N LYS A 136 19.75 23.88 4.62
CA LYS A 136 20.67 24.41 3.60
C LYS A 136 21.67 25.39 4.20
N SER A 137 21.24 26.24 5.13
CA SER A 137 22.04 27.16 5.92
C SER A 137 23.23 26.47 6.62
N LEU A 138 22.98 25.30 7.22
CA LEU A 138 23.99 24.51 7.91
C LEU A 138 24.85 23.69 6.94
N VAL A 139 24.23 23.05 5.94
CA VAL A 139 24.92 22.19 4.96
C VAL A 139 25.93 22.99 4.12
N MET A 140 25.59 24.22 3.72
CA MET A 140 26.49 25.07 2.93
C MET A 140 27.73 25.55 3.72
N MET A 141 27.74 25.40 5.05
CA MET A 141 28.95 25.62 5.88
C MET A 141 29.93 24.43 5.80
N VAL A 142 29.50 23.22 5.45
CA VAL A 142 30.34 22.02 5.35
C VAL A 142 30.97 21.95 3.96
N PRO A 143 32.31 22.15 3.80
CA PRO A 143 32.91 22.33 2.47
C PRO A 143 32.67 21.15 1.52
N SER A 144 32.90 19.92 1.95
CA SER A 144 32.75 18.72 1.12
C SER A 144 31.34 18.50 0.57
N ILE A 145 30.31 18.99 1.27
CA ILE A 145 28.91 18.85 0.86
C ILE A 145 28.47 20.05 0.04
N ARG A 146 28.86 21.28 0.43
CA ARG A 146 28.70 22.47 -0.41
C ARG A 146 29.31 22.25 -1.79
N ASP A 147 30.55 21.79 -1.87
CA ASP A 147 31.25 21.62 -3.14
C ASP A 147 30.61 20.51 -4.02
N THR A 148 29.91 19.54 -3.40
CA THR A 148 29.08 18.54 -4.09
C THR A 148 27.77 19.15 -4.59
N MET A 149 27.16 20.04 -3.80
CA MET A 149 25.92 20.77 -4.14
C MET A 149 26.16 21.78 -5.26
N ASP A 150 27.27 22.51 -5.22
CA ASP A 150 27.71 23.45 -6.25
C ASP A 150 27.87 22.73 -7.60
N VAL A 151 28.37 21.49 -7.63
CA VAL A 151 28.45 20.70 -8.87
C VAL A 151 27.06 20.37 -9.43
N TYR A 152 26.07 20.07 -8.58
CA TYR A 152 24.69 19.88 -9.03
C TYR A 152 24.05 21.18 -9.54
N ASP A 153 24.14 22.29 -8.81
CA ASP A 153 23.56 23.57 -9.25
C ASP A 153 24.25 24.12 -10.51
N ASN A 154 25.55 23.84 -10.70
CA ASN A 154 26.24 24.05 -11.98
C ASN A 154 25.72 23.11 -13.09
N ALA A 155 25.55 21.81 -12.86
CA ALA A 155 24.94 20.91 -13.85
C ALA A 155 23.49 21.33 -14.21
N LYS A 156 22.72 21.83 -13.25
CA LYS A 156 21.35 22.37 -13.35
C LYS A 156 21.25 23.71 -14.08
N THR A 157 22.39 24.40 -14.29
CA THR A 157 22.50 25.60 -15.13
C THR A 157 23.11 25.27 -16.49
N HIS A 158 24.14 24.44 -16.55
CA HIS A 158 24.75 23.96 -17.80
C HIS A 158 23.76 23.17 -18.68
N SER A 159 22.93 22.30 -18.10
CA SER A 159 21.83 21.62 -18.82
C SER A 159 20.78 22.57 -19.41
N LYS A 160 20.69 23.82 -18.91
CA LYS A 160 19.85 24.88 -19.48
C LYS A 160 20.55 25.69 -20.58
N SER A 161 21.89 25.64 -20.68
CA SER A 161 22.68 26.33 -21.71
C SER A 161 23.16 25.43 -22.85
N GLU A 162 23.53 24.18 -22.57
CA GLU A 162 23.96 23.18 -23.57
C GLU A 162 22.78 22.53 -24.32
N GLY A 163 21.54 22.97 -24.04
CA GLY A 163 20.34 22.62 -24.78
C GLY A 163 20.27 23.19 -26.21
N GLU A 164 21.38 23.11 -26.96
CA GLU A 164 21.44 23.42 -28.39
C GLU A 164 20.36 22.62 -29.13
N LYS A 165 19.50 23.33 -29.86
CA LYS A 165 18.50 22.75 -30.79
C LYS A 165 17.63 21.68 -30.14
N LYS A 166 16.58 22.11 -29.42
CA LYS A 166 15.38 21.28 -29.20
C LYS A 166 14.98 20.64 -30.53
N LYS A 167 15.18 19.32 -30.67
CA LYS A 167 14.43 18.52 -31.66
C LYS A 167 12.95 18.88 -31.47
N PRO A 168 12.17 19.13 -32.53
CA PRO A 168 10.78 19.51 -32.37
C PRO A 168 10.07 18.40 -31.58
N LYS A 169 9.71 18.69 -30.32
CA LYS A 169 8.79 17.83 -29.57
C LYS A 169 7.49 17.90 -30.33
N VAL A 170 7.20 16.86 -31.12
CA VAL A 170 5.92 16.69 -31.81
C VAL A 170 4.86 16.90 -30.75
N SER A 171 4.06 17.95 -30.92
CA SER A 171 3.23 18.43 -29.83
C SER A 171 2.20 17.37 -29.48
N ARG A 172 1.82 17.28 -28.20
CA ARG A 172 0.60 16.54 -27.78
C ARG A 172 -0.60 17.00 -28.61
N LYS A 173 -0.58 18.28 -29.03
CA LYS A 173 -1.50 18.86 -30.01
C LYS A 173 -1.42 18.19 -31.38
N GLN A 174 -0.24 17.97 -31.97
CA GLN A 174 -0.11 17.33 -33.29
C GLN A 174 -0.60 15.87 -33.31
N HIS A 175 -0.39 15.12 -32.23
CA HIS A 175 -1.03 13.80 -32.09
C HIS A 175 -2.55 13.92 -31.95
N SER A 176 -3.04 14.89 -31.16
CA SER A 176 -4.48 15.16 -31.04
C SER A 176 -5.10 15.65 -32.36
N ASP A 177 -4.38 16.44 -33.16
CA ASP A 177 -4.82 16.99 -34.44
C ASP A 177 -4.89 15.85 -35.48
N ALA A 178 -3.89 14.95 -35.51
CA ALA A 178 -3.91 13.75 -36.35
C ALA A 178 -5.04 12.79 -35.97
N SER A 179 -5.28 12.55 -34.67
CA SER A 179 -6.42 11.76 -34.22
C SER A 179 -7.77 12.44 -34.51
N GLN A 180 -7.87 13.77 -34.36
CA GLN A 180 -9.08 14.51 -34.75
C GLN A 180 -9.31 14.47 -36.26
N GLN A 181 -8.27 14.53 -37.08
CA GLN A 181 -8.39 14.40 -38.53
C GLN A 181 -8.83 12.99 -38.93
N MET A 182 -8.23 11.95 -38.35
CA MET A 182 -8.65 10.56 -38.56
C MET A 182 -10.12 10.33 -38.16
N VAL A 183 -10.56 10.89 -37.02
CA VAL A 183 -11.96 10.86 -36.58
C VAL A 183 -12.87 11.63 -37.56
N ARG A 184 -12.46 12.83 -38.02
CA ARG A 184 -13.24 13.61 -39.00
C ARG A 184 -13.36 12.93 -40.36
N GLU A 185 -12.34 12.20 -40.80
CA GLU A 185 -12.35 11.42 -42.04
C GLU A 185 -13.24 10.17 -41.90
N LEU A 186 -13.15 9.45 -40.77
CA LEU A 186 -13.98 8.26 -40.49
C LEU A 186 -15.47 8.60 -40.35
N PHE A 187 -15.82 9.70 -39.69
CA PHE A 187 -17.20 10.10 -39.39
C PHE A 187 -17.71 11.26 -40.27
N ALA A 188 -17.05 11.53 -41.42
CA ALA A 188 -17.31 12.70 -42.26
C ALA A 188 -18.79 12.88 -42.65
N LYS A 189 -19.45 11.79 -43.04
CA LYS A 189 -20.87 11.79 -43.46
C LYS A 189 -21.83 12.14 -42.32
N GLU A 190 -21.65 11.51 -41.16
CA GLU A 190 -22.52 11.70 -39.99
C GLU A 190 -22.40 13.15 -39.46
N ILE A 191 -21.19 13.72 -39.53
CA ILE A 191 -20.92 15.14 -39.22
C ILE A 191 -21.63 16.07 -40.23
N GLU A 192 -21.58 15.75 -41.53
CA GLU A 192 -22.23 16.54 -42.58
C GLU A 192 -23.77 16.48 -42.48
N GLU A 193 -24.34 15.30 -42.26
CA GLU A 193 -25.78 15.08 -42.06
C GLU A 193 -26.30 15.86 -40.83
N GLY A 194 -25.58 15.80 -39.69
CA GLY A 194 -25.91 16.58 -38.50
C GLY A 194 -25.86 18.11 -38.69
N MET A 195 -24.90 18.62 -39.48
CA MET A 195 -24.84 20.06 -39.81
C MET A 195 -25.99 20.51 -40.71
N VAL A 196 -26.56 19.62 -41.54
CA VAL A 196 -27.74 19.92 -42.36
C VAL A 196 -29.01 20.04 -41.51
N GLU A 197 -29.11 19.33 -40.39
CA GLU A 197 -30.23 19.51 -39.44
C GLU A 197 -30.11 20.81 -38.63
N LEU A 198 -28.93 21.12 -38.09
CA LEU A 198 -28.68 22.37 -37.36
C LEU A 198 -28.96 23.63 -38.19
N LYS A 199 -28.72 23.59 -39.50
CA LYS A 199 -29.04 24.71 -40.41
C LYS A 199 -30.54 24.88 -40.67
N LYS A 200 -31.40 23.90 -40.32
CA LYS A 200 -32.86 24.02 -40.41
C LYS A 200 -33.46 24.66 -39.15
N SER A 201 -32.91 24.41 -37.96
CA SER A 201 -33.47 24.93 -36.70
C SER A 201 -33.27 26.44 -36.50
N ASN A 202 -32.11 26.98 -36.87
CA ASN A 202 -31.73 28.37 -36.59
C ASN A 202 -32.47 29.45 -37.42
N LYS A 203 -33.39 29.10 -38.31
CA LYS A 203 -34.12 30.08 -39.16
C LYS A 203 -35.36 30.71 -38.53
N THR A 204 -35.76 30.30 -37.33
CA THR A 204 -37.11 30.54 -36.80
C THR A 204 -37.19 31.61 -35.70
N LEU A 205 -36.07 32.22 -35.27
CA LEU A 205 -35.98 32.85 -33.94
C LEU A 205 -35.27 34.23 -33.86
N GLN A 206 -35.33 35.06 -34.90
CA GLN A 206 -34.87 36.48 -34.81
C GLN A 206 -35.83 37.49 -35.46
N SER A 207 -36.92 37.84 -34.76
CA SER A 207 -37.69 39.05 -35.05
C SER A 207 -38.49 39.57 -33.84
N GLN A 208 -37.85 40.34 -32.94
CA GLN A 208 -38.55 41.41 -32.19
C GLN A 208 -37.65 42.42 -31.47
N ASN A 209 -38.11 43.67 -31.48
CA ASN A 209 -37.93 44.77 -30.51
C ASN A 209 -36.55 45.45 -30.29
N LYS A 210 -36.62 46.79 -30.24
CA LYS A 210 -35.57 47.74 -29.85
C LYS A 210 -36.16 48.87 -28.97
N SER A 211 -35.26 49.57 -28.28
CA SER A 211 -35.35 50.96 -27.77
C SER A 211 -35.86 51.20 -26.33
N GLY A 212 -35.14 52.06 -25.57
CA GLY A 212 -35.37 52.26 -24.13
C GLY A 212 -34.61 53.39 -23.37
N ARG A 213 -34.14 54.45 -24.05
CA ARG A 213 -33.74 55.80 -23.53
C ARG A 213 -32.80 55.99 -22.29
N ARG A 214 -31.81 56.86 -22.54
CA ARG A 214 -31.20 57.93 -21.67
C ARG A 214 -30.09 57.56 -20.66
N ARG A 215 -29.34 58.61 -20.28
CA ARG A 215 -27.97 58.65 -19.73
C ARG A 215 -27.83 59.90 -18.83
N SER A 216 -26.96 59.88 -17.82
CA SER A 216 -26.56 61.07 -17.03
C SER A 216 -25.03 61.16 -16.91
N GLN A 217 -24.51 62.33 -16.52
CA GLN A 217 -23.07 62.62 -16.44
C GLN A 217 -22.38 61.95 -15.24
N ARG A 218 -21.10 61.61 -15.41
CA ARG A 218 -20.13 61.45 -14.33
C ARG A 218 -18.74 61.95 -14.78
N SER A 219 -17.87 62.24 -13.81
CA SER A 219 -16.61 62.96 -14.00
C SER A 219 -15.46 62.06 -14.51
N ILE A 220 -14.47 62.70 -15.16
CA ILE A 220 -13.31 62.08 -15.82
C ILE A 220 -12.33 61.40 -14.85
N GLU A 221 -12.44 61.67 -13.55
CA GLU A 221 -11.38 61.47 -12.55
C GLU A 221 -11.36 60.08 -11.89
N ASN A 222 -12.44 59.30 -12.06
CA ASN A 222 -12.59 57.99 -11.41
C ASN A 222 -12.63 56.81 -12.41
N ARG A 223 -11.69 56.80 -13.38
CA ARG A 223 -11.45 55.62 -14.23
C ARG A 223 -10.81 54.52 -13.42
N ARG A 224 -11.38 53.31 -13.50
CA ARG A 224 -10.85 52.09 -12.89
C ARG A 224 -9.59 51.59 -13.60
N TYR A 225 -9.56 51.66 -14.93
CA TYR A 225 -8.45 51.15 -15.75
C TYR A 225 -7.58 52.27 -16.33
N GLU A 226 -6.27 52.23 -16.10
CA GLU A 226 -5.27 53.09 -16.74
C GLU A 226 -4.15 52.30 -17.44
N ALA A 227 -3.53 52.90 -18.45
CA ALA A 227 -2.40 52.34 -19.18
C ALA A 227 -1.09 52.67 -18.45
N ILE A 228 -0.28 51.65 -18.16
CA ILE A 228 1.01 51.81 -17.49
C ILE A 228 2.15 51.11 -18.24
N GLU A 229 3.37 51.65 -18.16
CA GLU A 229 4.56 51.05 -18.75
C GLU A 229 5.20 50.08 -17.74
N ALA A 230 5.40 48.83 -18.16
CA ALA A 230 5.98 47.76 -17.35
C ALA A 230 7.14 47.07 -18.07
N HIS A 231 8.07 46.51 -17.28
CA HIS A 231 9.05 45.54 -17.77
C HIS A 231 8.38 44.18 -17.92
N CYS A 232 8.63 43.48 -19.01
CA CYS A 232 8.08 42.16 -19.25
C CYS A 232 8.86 41.35 -20.28
N LYS A 233 8.55 40.05 -20.34
CA LYS A 233 9.07 39.12 -21.34
C LYS A 233 7.93 38.54 -22.17
N CYS A 234 7.81 39.05 -23.39
CA CYS A 234 6.90 38.53 -24.41
C CYS A 234 7.52 37.28 -25.05
N VAL A 235 6.78 36.18 -25.16
CA VAL A 235 7.28 34.92 -25.75
C VAL A 235 6.27 34.39 -26.77
N GLY A 236 6.60 34.49 -28.05
CA GLY A 236 5.71 34.14 -29.16
C GLY A 236 5.47 35.34 -30.09
N ASN A 237 4.31 35.37 -30.74
CA ASN A 237 3.90 36.49 -31.60
C ASN A 237 3.70 37.78 -30.79
N ILE A 238 3.94 38.94 -31.39
CA ILE A 238 3.89 40.26 -30.72
C ILE A 238 2.49 40.60 -30.16
N GLY A 239 1.42 39.96 -30.67
CA GLY A 239 0.06 40.07 -30.15
C GLY A 239 -0.25 39.20 -28.92
N MET A 240 0.63 38.25 -28.55
CA MET A 240 0.49 37.40 -27.35
C MET A 240 0.77 38.20 -26.08
N GLU A 241 0.21 37.73 -24.97
CA GLU A 241 0.43 38.34 -23.65
C GLU A 241 1.88 38.15 -23.16
N CYS A 242 2.37 39.12 -22.40
CA CYS A 242 3.74 39.20 -21.91
C CYS A 242 3.80 39.07 -20.39
N ILE A 243 4.74 38.26 -19.88
CA ILE A 243 4.91 38.06 -18.43
C ILE A 243 5.54 39.32 -17.82
N ARG A 244 4.81 40.02 -16.94
CA ARG A 244 5.24 41.25 -16.24
C ARG A 244 6.30 40.97 -15.16
N PHE A 245 7.18 41.93 -14.93
CA PHE A 245 8.10 42.01 -13.80
C PHE A 245 8.09 43.41 -13.16
N GLU A 246 8.60 43.51 -11.94
CA GLU A 246 8.64 44.75 -11.14
C GLU A 246 10.03 45.42 -11.11
N SER A 247 11.02 44.79 -11.74
CA SER A 247 12.32 45.43 -12.00
C SER A 247 12.23 46.39 -13.19
N PRO A 248 13.04 47.46 -13.24
CA PRO A 248 13.12 48.33 -14.42
C PRO A 248 13.56 47.55 -15.68
N PRO A 249 13.02 47.88 -16.87
CA PRO A 249 13.39 47.23 -18.12
C PRO A 249 14.82 47.58 -18.52
N ARG A 250 15.58 46.57 -18.96
CA ARG A 250 17.01 46.70 -19.26
C ARG A 250 17.28 47.26 -20.67
N ASP A 251 16.28 47.20 -21.53
CA ASP A 251 16.34 47.60 -22.94
C ASP A 251 14.94 48.02 -23.43
N PRO A 252 14.83 48.72 -24.59
CA PRO A 252 13.53 49.19 -25.09
C PRO A 252 12.56 48.08 -25.55
N SER A 253 13.01 46.87 -25.88
CA SER A 253 12.14 45.80 -26.39
C SER A 253 11.53 44.94 -25.28
N SER A 254 12.12 44.98 -24.08
CA SER A 254 11.59 44.44 -22.81
C SER A 254 10.44 45.27 -22.20
N LYS A 255 9.97 46.32 -22.88
CA LYS A 255 8.85 47.17 -22.47
C LYS A 255 7.49 46.67 -22.98
N CYS A 256 6.47 46.75 -22.14
CA CYS A 256 5.06 46.61 -22.53
C CYS A 256 4.18 47.68 -21.90
N ILE A 257 2.99 47.83 -22.49
CA ILE A 257 1.86 48.48 -21.82
C ILE A 257 1.01 47.39 -21.16
N CYS A 258 0.65 47.62 -19.91
CA CYS A 258 -0.29 46.82 -19.15
C CYS A 258 -1.56 47.63 -18.85
N THR A 259 -2.67 46.92 -18.70
CA THR A 259 -3.89 47.46 -18.08
C THR A 259 -3.70 47.43 -16.57
N TYR A 260 -3.86 48.56 -15.89
CA TYR A 260 -3.81 48.66 -14.43
C TYR A 260 -5.20 48.87 -13.86
N ASP A 261 -5.67 47.93 -13.04
CA ASP A 261 -6.92 48.05 -12.30
C ASP A 261 -6.65 48.76 -10.96
N ARG A 262 -7.15 50.00 -10.83
CA ARG A 262 -6.97 50.85 -9.65
C ARG A 262 -7.80 50.39 -8.44
N ASP A 263 -8.81 49.54 -8.63
CA ASP A 263 -9.61 49.00 -7.52
C ASP A 263 -8.97 47.74 -6.91
N MET A 264 -8.05 47.09 -7.64
CA MET A 264 -7.37 45.86 -7.24
C MET A 264 -5.84 46.01 -7.11
N GLU A 265 -5.29 47.14 -7.52
CA GLU A 265 -3.85 47.44 -7.64
C GLU A 265 -3.04 46.44 -8.51
N VAL A 266 -3.72 45.70 -9.41
CA VAL A 266 -3.11 44.69 -10.28
C VAL A 266 -2.92 45.21 -11.70
N ALA A 267 -1.74 44.95 -12.27
CA ALA A 267 -1.40 45.23 -13.67
C ALA A 267 -1.51 43.97 -14.54
N TRP A 268 -2.66 43.76 -15.18
CA TRP A 268 -2.98 42.64 -16.06
C TRP A 268 -4.15 42.97 -17.02
N PRO A 269 -4.16 42.53 -18.29
CA PRO A 269 -3.10 41.84 -19.03
C PRO A 269 -2.05 42.81 -19.59
N CYS A 270 -0.91 42.28 -20.02
CA CYS A 270 0.24 43.04 -20.54
C CYS A 270 0.63 42.63 -21.97
N PHE A 271 0.91 43.60 -22.86
CA PHE A 271 1.28 43.33 -24.26
C PHE A 271 2.41 44.25 -24.74
N ASN A 272 3.33 43.72 -25.57
CA ASN A 272 4.54 44.42 -26.01
C ASN A 272 4.25 45.83 -26.51
N ILE A 273 5.08 46.82 -26.14
CA ILE A 273 4.82 48.22 -26.47
C ILE A 273 4.66 48.45 -27.99
N SER A 274 5.33 47.64 -28.82
CA SER A 274 5.34 47.74 -30.29
C SER A 274 4.01 47.38 -30.99
N VAL A 275 3.02 46.81 -30.29
CA VAL A 275 1.66 46.59 -30.84
C VAL A 275 0.66 47.64 -30.38
N TRP A 276 1.07 48.61 -29.57
CA TRP A 276 0.24 49.74 -29.15
C TRP A 276 0.57 50.99 -29.96
N TYR A 277 -0.43 51.84 -30.17
CA TYR A 277 -0.31 53.13 -30.84
C TYR A 277 -1.14 54.20 -30.11
N ASP A 278 -0.72 55.45 -30.23
CA ASP A 278 -1.44 56.60 -29.65
C ASP A 278 -2.70 56.90 -30.44
N HIS A 279 -3.80 57.19 -29.74
CA HIS A 279 -5.09 57.54 -30.34
C HIS A 279 -5.87 58.53 -29.46
N GLU A 280 -6.73 59.33 -30.09
CA GLU A 280 -7.69 60.20 -29.43
C GLU A 280 -9.12 59.65 -29.62
N CYS A 281 -9.76 59.26 -28.53
CA CYS A 281 -11.07 58.61 -28.54
C CYS A 281 -12.22 59.61 -28.26
N PRO A 282 -13.22 59.71 -29.16
CA PRO A 282 -14.39 60.58 -28.95
C PRO A 282 -15.34 60.10 -27.85
N LEU A 283 -15.29 58.81 -27.51
CA LEU A 283 -16.11 58.19 -26.47
C LEU A 283 -15.29 57.13 -25.73
N CYS A 284 -15.46 57.09 -24.41
CA CYS A 284 -14.78 56.19 -23.47
C CYS A 284 -15.86 55.42 -22.69
N HIS A 285 -15.61 54.13 -22.45
CA HIS A 285 -16.41 53.27 -21.58
C HIS A 285 -15.63 52.92 -20.31
N ASP A 286 -16.33 52.66 -19.20
CA ASP A 286 -15.74 52.45 -17.87
C ASP A 286 -14.88 51.17 -17.76
N ASP A 287 -15.03 50.26 -18.74
CA ASP A 287 -14.30 49.00 -18.93
C ASP A 287 -13.04 49.12 -19.83
N GLY A 288 -12.72 50.33 -20.32
CA GLY A 288 -11.51 50.56 -21.12
C GLY A 288 -11.66 50.30 -22.62
N TYR A 289 -12.86 50.45 -23.18
CA TYR A 289 -13.09 50.44 -24.63
C TYR A 289 -13.38 51.83 -25.21
N CYS A 290 -13.13 51.96 -26.51
CA CYS A 290 -13.29 53.18 -27.30
C CYS A 290 -14.14 52.92 -28.55
N GLU A 291 -15.19 53.74 -28.73
CA GLU A 291 -15.99 53.74 -29.95
C GLU A 291 -15.49 54.87 -30.88
N SER A 292 -15.18 54.53 -32.13
CA SER A 292 -14.62 55.47 -33.12
C SER A 292 -15.65 56.40 -33.75
N THR A 293 -16.94 56.25 -33.43
CA THR A 293 -18.03 57.05 -34.01
C THR A 293 -18.98 57.58 -32.92
N LEU A 294 -19.19 58.90 -32.90
CA LEU A 294 -20.19 59.54 -32.04
C LEU A 294 -21.61 59.27 -32.56
N PRO A 295 -22.58 58.89 -31.71
CA PRO A 295 -23.98 58.80 -32.10
C PRO A 295 -24.52 60.16 -32.58
N SER A 296 -25.30 60.13 -33.66
CA SER A 296 -25.90 61.33 -34.28
C SER A 296 -26.69 62.16 -33.27
N GLY A 297 -26.27 63.40 -33.03
CA GLY A 297 -26.87 64.31 -32.05
C GLY A 297 -26.09 64.48 -30.74
N THR A 298 -24.90 63.87 -30.60
CA THR A 298 -24.02 64.07 -29.43
C THR A 298 -22.71 64.77 -29.82
N THR A 299 -22.50 65.99 -29.35
CA THR A 299 -21.21 66.69 -29.41
C THR A 299 -20.43 66.43 -28.11
N SER A 300 -19.38 65.61 -28.17
CA SER A 300 -18.36 65.59 -27.10
C SER A 300 -17.37 66.72 -27.35
N SER A 301 -17.14 67.59 -26.36
CA SER A 301 -16.08 68.61 -26.41
C SER A 301 -14.70 68.04 -26.06
N ASP A 302 -14.67 66.93 -25.34
CA ASP A 302 -13.48 66.41 -24.68
C ASP A 302 -13.04 65.11 -25.36
N LYS A 303 -11.85 65.12 -25.96
CA LYS A 303 -11.22 63.93 -26.54
C LYS A 303 -10.44 63.17 -25.45
N TRP A 304 -10.49 61.84 -25.48
CA TRP A 304 -9.77 61.01 -24.52
C TRP A 304 -8.45 60.47 -25.10
N PRO A 305 -7.27 60.81 -24.55
CA PRO A 305 -6.00 60.23 -24.98
C PRO A 305 -5.81 58.81 -24.40
N CYS A 306 -5.52 57.85 -25.28
CA CYS A 306 -5.39 56.44 -24.92
C CYS A 306 -4.29 55.72 -25.71
N MET A 307 -3.77 54.63 -25.13
CA MET A 307 -3.01 53.61 -25.86
C MET A 307 -4.02 52.64 -26.49
N CYS A 308 -4.05 52.55 -27.82
CA CYS A 308 -4.88 51.60 -28.56
C CYS A 308 -4.05 50.45 -29.13
N ARG A 309 -4.67 49.26 -29.23
CA ARG A 309 -4.16 48.11 -29.99
C ARG A 309 -5.28 47.51 -30.83
N ASN A 310 -4.99 47.27 -32.11
CA ASN A 310 -5.90 46.50 -32.95
C ASN A 310 -5.97 45.06 -32.46
N ARG A 311 -7.18 44.60 -32.14
CA ARG A 311 -7.49 43.18 -31.93
C ARG A 311 -7.42 42.52 -33.30
N GLY A 312 -6.23 41.98 -33.63
CA GLY A 312 -5.93 41.42 -34.95
C GLY A 312 -6.90 40.30 -35.35
N ASP A 313 -7.09 40.11 -36.65
CA ASP A 313 -8.09 39.17 -37.17
C ASP A 313 -7.84 37.73 -36.68
N THR A 314 -8.64 37.30 -35.70
CA THR A 314 -8.74 35.90 -35.27
C THR A 314 -9.65 35.13 -36.23
N SER A 315 -9.29 35.15 -37.51
CA SER A 315 -9.81 34.19 -38.48
C SER A 315 -9.57 32.76 -37.96
N GLU A 316 -10.57 31.89 -38.10
CA GLU A 316 -10.51 30.46 -37.73
C GLU A 316 -10.58 30.14 -36.22
N ARG A 317 -11.39 30.91 -35.47
CA ARG A 317 -12.33 30.30 -34.51
C ARG A 317 -13.51 31.21 -34.16
N ASP A 318 -14.70 30.81 -34.59
CA ASP A 318 -15.96 31.40 -34.12
C ASP A 318 -16.19 31.01 -32.65
N ASP A 319 -16.06 31.97 -31.74
CA ASP A 319 -16.58 31.83 -30.37
C ASP A 319 -18.07 32.21 -30.39
N PRO A 320 -19.00 31.30 -30.03
CA PRO A 320 -20.44 31.57 -30.12
C PRO A 320 -20.95 32.78 -29.31
N LEU A 321 -20.16 33.32 -28.36
CA LEU A 321 -20.57 34.50 -27.59
C LEU A 321 -20.48 35.83 -28.37
N GLU A 322 -19.56 36.00 -29.32
CA GLU A 322 -19.38 37.32 -29.98
C GLU A 322 -20.59 37.72 -30.83
N LEU A 323 -21.34 36.74 -31.37
CA LEU A 323 -22.54 36.98 -32.16
C LEU A 323 -23.77 37.45 -31.33
N ILE A 324 -23.75 37.22 -30.01
CA ILE A 324 -24.89 37.53 -29.13
C ILE A 324 -24.86 38.98 -28.63
N TYR A 325 -23.67 39.53 -28.40
CA TYR A 325 -23.49 40.90 -27.87
C TYR A 325 -23.01 41.92 -28.90
N GLY A 326 -22.64 41.51 -30.12
CA GLY A 326 -22.43 42.43 -31.24
C GLY A 326 -21.20 43.33 -31.09
N PHE A 327 -20.14 42.85 -30.43
CA PHE A 327 -18.87 43.55 -30.37
C PHE A 327 -18.31 43.76 -31.78
N ARG A 328 -18.14 45.03 -32.16
CA ARG A 328 -17.49 45.44 -33.41
C ARG A 328 -15.99 45.09 -33.35
N LYS A 329 -15.31 45.18 -34.50
CA LYS A 329 -13.83 45.25 -34.58
C LYS A 329 -13.29 46.59 -34.05
N THR A 330 -13.65 46.96 -32.81
CA THR A 330 -13.11 48.11 -32.10
C THR A 330 -11.71 47.78 -31.57
N PRO A 331 -10.72 48.67 -31.74
CA PRO A 331 -9.43 48.51 -31.07
C PRO A 331 -9.63 48.56 -29.54
N TYR A 332 -8.81 47.80 -28.82
CA TYR A 332 -8.78 47.85 -27.35
C TYR A 332 -7.94 49.05 -26.92
N CYS A 333 -8.48 49.96 -26.10
CA CYS A 333 -7.96 51.31 -25.96
C CYS A 333 -8.01 51.80 -24.50
N ILE A 334 -6.88 51.72 -23.80
CA ILE A 334 -6.77 52.04 -22.37
C ILE A 334 -6.29 53.49 -22.21
N GLY A 335 -6.90 54.24 -21.28
CA GLY A 335 -6.59 55.66 -21.07
C GLY A 335 -5.19 55.91 -20.53
N LYS A 336 -4.54 56.97 -21.01
CA LYS A 336 -3.34 57.51 -20.37
C LYS A 336 -3.72 58.27 -19.09
N ALA A 337 -2.84 58.23 -18.09
CA ALA A 337 -3.01 58.95 -16.83
C ALA A 337 -2.56 60.42 -16.92
N GLY A 338 -3.09 61.26 -16.02
CA GLY A 338 -2.61 62.63 -15.78
C GLY A 338 -3.38 63.77 -16.48
N VAL A 339 -3.19 64.98 -15.95
CA VAL A 339 -3.69 66.25 -16.49
C VAL A 339 -2.49 67.13 -16.78
N GLY A 340 -2.22 67.45 -18.05
CA GLY A 340 -0.96 68.03 -18.50
C GLY A 340 -0.29 67.15 -19.55
N LYS A 341 1.03 67.27 -19.75
CA LYS A 341 1.79 66.45 -20.70
C LYS A 341 1.52 64.96 -20.46
N ILE A 342 1.01 64.29 -21.48
CA ILE A 342 0.32 63.00 -21.35
C ILE A 342 1.33 61.85 -21.40
N GLU A 343 2.09 61.71 -20.32
CA GLU A 343 3.13 60.70 -20.14
C GLU A 343 2.59 59.46 -19.39
N ILE A 344 3.02 58.27 -19.80
CA ILE A 344 2.53 56.99 -19.26
C ILE A 344 3.21 56.74 -17.90
N ARG A 345 2.45 56.34 -16.88
CA ARG A 345 3.01 55.98 -15.56
C ARG A 345 3.94 54.77 -15.72
N LYS A 346 5.20 54.92 -15.33
CA LYS A 346 6.19 53.83 -15.24
C LYS A 346 6.04 53.10 -13.90
N LEU A 347 6.23 51.79 -13.88
CA LEU A 347 6.17 50.97 -12.66
C LEU A 347 7.49 50.97 -11.84
N TRP A 348 8.50 51.74 -12.24
CA TRP A 348 9.82 51.78 -11.59
C TRP A 348 10.33 53.22 -11.43
N LEU A 349 11.27 53.39 -10.50
CA LEU A 349 12.02 54.63 -10.28
C LEU A 349 13.27 54.67 -11.20
N GLU A 350 13.58 55.84 -11.76
CA GLU A 350 14.72 56.04 -12.66
C GLU A 350 15.93 56.63 -11.91
N ASN A 351 16.93 55.79 -11.66
CA ASN A 351 18.19 56.21 -11.02
C ASN A 351 19.16 56.80 -12.07
N ASN A 352 19.33 58.12 -12.06
CA ASN A 352 20.30 58.81 -12.91
C ASN A 352 21.74 58.64 -12.40
N MET A 353 22.57 57.83 -13.07
CA MET A 353 24.03 57.92 -12.99
C MET A 353 24.70 57.76 -14.36
N THR A 354 25.32 58.85 -14.81
CA THR A 354 26.18 58.91 -16.01
C THR A 354 27.64 58.66 -15.66
N THR A 355 28.34 57.79 -16.42
CA THR A 355 29.66 58.15 -17.01
C THR A 355 30.12 57.15 -18.08
N THR A 356 30.34 57.70 -19.28
CA THR A 356 31.52 57.55 -20.17
C THR A 356 32.28 56.22 -20.27
N SER A 357 32.33 55.68 -21.48
CA SER A 357 33.20 54.59 -21.97
C SER A 357 34.64 55.02 -22.28
N THR A 358 35.61 54.12 -22.12
CA THR A 358 36.89 54.15 -22.87
C THR A 358 37.34 52.72 -23.21
N THR A 359 37.87 52.52 -24.42
CA THR A 359 38.34 51.22 -24.94
C THR A 359 39.87 51.18 -25.01
N THR A 360 40.52 50.06 -24.66
CA THR A 360 41.91 49.78 -25.08
C THR A 360 42.16 48.27 -25.17
N THR A 361 42.98 47.86 -26.14
CA THR A 361 43.30 46.46 -26.46
C THR A 361 44.80 46.23 -26.36
N THR A 362 45.28 45.15 -25.75
CA THR A 362 46.48 44.42 -26.23
C THR A 362 46.66 43.03 -25.56
N THR A 363 47.51 42.24 -26.20
CA THR A 363 47.68 40.78 -26.18
C THR A 363 48.62 40.17 -25.12
N THR A 364 48.46 38.84 -24.94
CA THR A 364 49.50 37.79 -24.75
C THR A 364 50.25 37.52 -23.41
N THR A 365 49.95 36.33 -22.87
CA THR A 365 50.85 35.27 -22.29
C THR A 365 51.38 35.32 -20.83
N PRO A 366 51.72 34.15 -20.20
CA PRO A 366 51.93 33.96 -18.75
C PRO A 366 53.30 33.28 -18.40
N PRO A 367 53.54 32.63 -17.23
CA PRO A 367 53.08 32.80 -15.83
C PRO A 367 54.27 33.20 -14.89
N PRO A 368 54.18 33.10 -13.54
CA PRO A 368 54.48 31.83 -12.83
C PRO A 368 53.61 31.55 -11.58
N THR A 369 53.82 30.38 -10.96
CA THR A 369 53.01 29.84 -9.84
C THR A 369 53.63 30.05 -8.45
N ARG A 370 52.78 30.01 -7.40
CA ARG A 370 53.04 29.28 -6.14
C ARG A 370 51.71 28.98 -5.40
N PRO A 371 51.65 27.98 -4.49
CA PRO A 371 50.41 27.29 -4.17
C PRO A 371 49.72 27.73 -2.87
N ASN A 372 48.41 27.50 -2.82
CA ASN A 372 47.71 27.05 -1.62
C ASN A 372 46.54 26.16 -2.06
N GLN A 373 46.67 24.84 -1.90
CA GLN A 373 45.63 23.89 -2.31
C GLN A 373 44.45 23.94 -1.33
N ARG A 374 43.38 24.64 -1.73
CA ARG A 374 42.03 24.28 -1.30
C ARG A 374 41.51 23.20 -2.26
N ALA A 375 40.82 22.20 -1.74
CA ALA A 375 40.25 21.12 -2.53
C ALA A 375 39.01 21.62 -3.31
N ILE A 376 39.24 22.30 -4.43
CA ILE A 376 38.20 22.49 -5.45
C ILE A 376 37.89 21.10 -6.03
N VAL A 377 36.60 20.78 -6.27
CA VAL A 377 36.17 19.53 -6.91
C VAL A 377 36.46 19.60 -8.42
N SER A 378 37.75 19.61 -8.75
CA SER A 378 38.30 19.63 -10.11
C SER A 378 39.08 18.35 -10.46
N ASN A 379 39.14 17.37 -9.55
CA ASN A 379 39.64 16.03 -9.89
C ASN A 379 38.61 15.35 -10.83
N PRO A 380 38.99 14.98 -12.07
CA PRO A 380 38.07 14.32 -13.01
C PRO A 380 37.53 12.98 -12.49
N GLU A 381 38.24 12.29 -11.59
CA GLU A 381 37.74 11.06 -10.96
C GLU A 381 36.53 11.33 -10.06
N THR A 382 36.52 12.46 -9.35
CA THR A 382 35.42 12.85 -8.45
C THR A 382 34.21 13.32 -9.24
N ILE A 383 34.43 14.07 -10.33
CA ILE A 383 33.36 14.46 -11.27
C ILE A 383 32.73 13.21 -11.91
N LYS A 384 33.55 12.22 -12.29
CA LYS A 384 33.10 10.93 -12.79
C LYS A 384 32.34 10.11 -11.73
N ALA A 385 32.77 10.12 -10.48
CA ALA A 385 32.11 9.39 -9.37
C ALA A 385 30.72 9.95 -9.02
N MET A 386 30.48 11.25 -9.21
CA MET A 386 29.14 11.85 -9.12
C MET A 386 28.26 11.51 -10.33
N GLY A 387 28.85 11.27 -11.50
CA GLY A 387 28.18 10.63 -12.65
C GLY A 387 27.08 11.44 -13.33
N PHE A 388 27.09 12.77 -13.26
CA PHE A 388 26.17 13.63 -14.03
C PHE A 388 26.47 13.63 -15.55
N GLN A 389 27.58 13.05 -15.99
CA GLN A 389 28.07 13.11 -17.37
C GLN A 389 27.11 12.39 -18.34
N GLY A 390 26.51 13.15 -19.27
CA GLY A 390 25.57 12.63 -20.27
C GLY A 390 24.09 12.66 -19.84
N MET A 391 23.80 13.05 -18.59
CA MET A 391 22.42 13.27 -18.15
C MET A 391 21.86 14.57 -18.75
N THR A 392 20.66 14.50 -19.32
CA THR A 392 19.97 15.67 -19.92
C THR A 392 18.53 15.85 -19.42
N ASP A 393 18.01 14.89 -18.65
CA ASP A 393 16.72 15.02 -17.99
C ASP A 393 16.84 15.66 -16.59
N GLY A 394 15.90 16.56 -16.30
CA GLY A 394 15.86 17.31 -15.05
C GLY A 394 15.53 16.43 -13.83
N VAL A 395 14.71 15.39 -14.01
CA VAL A 395 14.33 14.48 -12.94
C VAL A 395 15.49 13.53 -12.65
N ALA A 396 16.05 12.86 -13.67
CA ALA A 396 17.21 11.99 -13.50
C ALA A 396 18.41 12.69 -12.82
N MET A 397 18.72 13.94 -13.19
CA MET A 397 19.77 14.73 -12.52
C MET A 397 19.42 15.05 -11.05
N LEU A 398 18.13 15.22 -10.71
CA LEU A 398 17.66 15.52 -9.36
C LEU A 398 17.67 14.28 -8.46
N THR A 399 17.21 13.13 -8.95
CA THR A 399 17.40 11.82 -8.30
C THR A 399 18.89 11.55 -8.04
N ARG A 400 19.74 11.78 -9.04
CA ARG A 400 21.20 11.60 -8.91
C ARG A 400 21.85 12.56 -7.92
N ALA A 401 21.31 13.78 -7.78
CA ALA A 401 21.78 14.74 -6.78
C ALA A 401 21.35 14.35 -5.36
N LYS A 402 20.12 13.82 -5.18
CA LYS A 402 19.69 13.19 -3.93
C LYS A 402 20.60 12.03 -3.53
N GLU A 403 20.91 11.10 -4.44
CA GLU A 403 21.90 10.02 -4.19
C GLU A 403 23.24 10.58 -3.69
N ASN A 404 23.86 11.50 -4.45
CA ASN A 404 25.17 12.03 -4.13
C ASN A 404 25.17 12.81 -2.80
N LEU A 405 24.04 13.43 -2.41
CA LEU A 405 23.85 14.04 -1.10
C LEU A 405 23.81 12.98 0.02
N MET A 406 23.00 11.93 -0.11
CA MET A 406 22.95 10.83 0.88
C MET A 406 24.33 10.17 1.07
N PHE A 407 25.03 9.92 -0.04
CA PHE A 407 26.37 9.31 -0.04
C PHE A 407 27.44 10.21 0.61
N THR A 408 27.32 11.54 0.49
CA THR A 408 28.25 12.48 1.16
C THR A 408 27.88 12.71 2.62
N MET A 409 26.60 12.68 2.98
CA MET A 409 26.14 12.71 4.37
C MET A 409 26.58 11.46 5.15
N ALA A 410 26.55 10.27 4.54
CA ALA A 410 26.99 9.01 5.17
C ALA A 410 28.52 8.93 5.41
N ALA A 411 29.30 9.93 4.97
CA ALA A 411 30.70 10.09 5.37
C ALA A 411 30.88 10.91 6.67
N LEU A 412 29.81 11.49 7.22
CA LEU A 412 29.78 12.16 8.51
C LEU A 412 29.35 11.21 9.63
N SER A 413 29.77 11.52 10.87
CA SER A 413 29.26 10.80 12.05
C SER A 413 27.80 11.17 12.35
N ASP A 414 27.07 10.28 13.03
CA ASP A 414 25.64 10.45 13.33
C ASP A 414 25.35 11.77 14.06
N LYS A 415 26.20 12.15 15.02
CA LYS A 415 26.09 13.42 15.75
C LYS A 415 26.20 14.65 14.84
N GLN A 416 26.97 14.56 13.75
CA GLN A 416 27.05 15.62 12.74
C GLN A 416 25.82 15.61 11.82
N ARG A 417 25.35 14.42 11.40
CA ARG A 417 24.11 14.30 10.59
C ARG A 417 22.90 14.89 11.33
N ILE A 418 22.73 14.52 12.61
CA ILE A 418 21.66 15.03 13.49
C ILE A 418 21.73 16.55 13.63
N ALA A 419 22.94 17.12 13.79
CA ALA A 419 23.14 18.56 13.96
C ALA A 419 22.98 19.39 12.66
N LEU A 420 23.00 18.76 11.48
CA LEU A 420 22.73 19.42 10.18
C LEU A 420 21.25 19.36 9.78
N SER A 421 20.46 18.53 10.46
CA SER A 421 19.02 18.35 10.21
C SER A 421 18.18 19.25 11.13
N GLN A 422 16.86 19.08 11.13
CA GLN A 422 15.93 19.86 11.94
C GLN A 422 16.01 19.47 13.42
N SER A 423 15.93 20.44 14.32
CA SER A 423 15.81 20.16 15.75
C SER A 423 14.35 19.91 16.17
N LYS A 424 14.12 19.24 17.31
CA LYS A 424 12.79 18.77 17.70
C LYS A 424 11.78 19.93 17.83
N HIS A 425 12.09 20.91 18.69
CA HIS A 425 11.27 22.10 18.97
C HIS A 425 11.22 23.12 17.82
N GLU A 426 11.99 22.90 16.75
CA GLU A 426 11.96 23.69 15.50
C GLU A 426 11.07 23.04 14.44
N PHE A 427 10.80 21.74 14.56
CA PHE A 427 9.95 20.97 13.67
C PHE A 427 8.55 20.73 14.25
N ILE A 428 8.44 20.57 15.58
CA ILE A 428 7.18 20.39 16.31
C ILE A 428 6.93 21.65 17.13
N GLU A 429 5.94 22.46 16.74
CA GLU A 429 5.55 23.65 17.50
C GLU A 429 4.45 23.35 18.54
N MET A 430 3.46 22.53 18.17
CA MET A 430 2.32 22.20 19.05
C MET A 430 1.92 20.74 18.88
N CYS A 431 1.56 20.09 19.97
CA CYS A 431 1.10 18.70 20.00
C CYS A 431 -0.09 18.52 20.95
N SER A 432 -1.11 17.79 20.51
CA SER A 432 -2.24 17.37 21.35
C SER A 432 -2.63 15.92 21.06
N PHE A 433 -2.84 15.12 22.11
CA PHE A 433 -3.39 13.77 22.04
C PHE A 433 -4.60 13.61 22.98
N ASN A 434 -5.69 12.98 22.53
CA ASN A 434 -6.97 12.91 23.28
C ASN A 434 -7.50 14.28 23.76
N GLY A 435 -7.20 15.37 23.03
CA GLY A 435 -7.59 16.74 23.40
C GLY A 435 -6.83 17.31 24.61
N LYS A 436 -5.69 16.74 24.96
CA LYS A 436 -4.72 17.28 25.92
C LYS A 436 -3.42 17.61 25.21
N GLU A 437 -2.73 18.66 25.65
CA GLU A 437 -1.35 18.94 25.26
C GLU A 437 -0.44 17.74 25.59
N CYS A 438 0.56 17.48 24.73
CA CYS A 438 1.51 16.36 24.88
C CYS A 438 2.92 16.86 25.19
N ASP A 439 3.76 16.03 25.81
CA ASP A 439 5.13 16.42 26.16
C ASP A 439 6.04 16.21 24.95
N ILE A 440 6.44 17.30 24.29
CA ILE A 440 7.29 17.23 23.09
C ILE A 440 8.61 16.53 23.41
N ASP A 441 9.20 16.71 24.59
CA ASP A 441 10.51 16.13 24.91
C ASP A 441 10.45 14.64 25.25
N GLU A 442 9.44 14.18 25.98
CA GLU A 442 9.29 12.76 26.36
C GLU A 442 8.47 11.92 25.35
N ASP A 443 7.37 12.43 24.76
CA ASP A 443 6.47 11.62 23.90
C ASP A 443 7.05 11.32 22.51
N PHE A 444 8.07 12.06 22.06
CA PHE A 444 8.69 11.93 20.74
C PHE A 444 10.14 11.45 20.78
N ARG A 445 10.40 10.27 20.22
CA ARG A 445 11.76 9.76 20.03
C ARG A 445 12.36 10.20 18.70
N LEU A 446 13.62 10.63 18.70
CA LEU A 446 14.39 10.87 17.48
C LEU A 446 14.64 9.55 16.73
N HIS A 447 14.27 9.53 15.45
CA HIS A 447 14.63 8.52 14.46
C HIS A 447 15.45 9.20 13.36
N VAL A 448 16.60 8.63 12.98
CA VAL A 448 17.48 9.24 11.96
C VAL A 448 17.38 8.43 10.67
N ASP A 449 16.61 8.94 9.72
CA ASP A 449 16.39 8.33 8.42
C ASP A 449 17.44 8.81 7.38
N PRO A 450 17.97 7.95 6.50
CA PRO A 450 18.95 8.36 5.48
C PRO A 450 18.43 9.34 4.42
N GLU A 451 17.15 9.30 4.04
CA GLU A 451 16.53 10.18 3.04
C GLU A 451 15.91 11.43 3.67
N PHE A 452 15.29 11.32 4.85
CA PHE A 452 14.53 12.39 5.50
C PHE A 452 15.21 13.02 6.74
N GLY A 453 16.39 12.54 7.15
CA GLY A 453 17.16 13.13 8.25
C GLY A 453 16.54 12.87 9.62
N ASN A 454 16.41 13.91 10.45
CA ASN A 454 15.76 13.80 11.76
C ASN A 454 14.24 13.69 11.58
N CYS A 455 13.72 12.49 11.83
CA CYS A 455 12.31 12.22 12.05
C CYS A 455 12.01 12.06 13.54
N PHE A 456 10.74 12.20 13.93
CA PHE A 456 10.30 12.10 15.31
C PHE A 456 9.11 11.16 15.44
N THR A 457 9.27 10.08 16.21
CA THR A 457 8.27 9.03 16.41
C THR A 457 7.49 9.28 17.69
N PHE A 458 6.20 9.60 17.57
CA PHE A 458 5.24 9.59 18.68
C PHE A 458 4.85 8.15 19.04
N ASN A 459 4.55 7.92 20.33
CA ASN A 459 4.03 6.63 20.84
C ASN A 459 4.96 5.45 20.50
N TYR A 460 6.24 5.61 20.83
CA TYR A 460 7.30 4.63 20.55
C TYR A 460 7.56 3.65 21.70
N ASP A 461 7.09 3.93 22.92
CA ASP A 461 7.35 3.11 24.10
C ASP A 461 6.23 2.10 24.35
N VAL A 462 6.51 0.84 24.00
CA VAL A 462 5.65 -0.33 24.21
C VAL A 462 5.18 -0.49 25.66
N ASN A 463 5.90 0.06 26.65
CA ASN A 463 5.53 -0.01 28.06
C ASN A 463 4.51 1.05 28.48
N ASN A 464 4.39 2.14 27.72
CA ASN A 464 3.53 3.30 28.00
C ASN A 464 2.67 3.65 26.76
N ASN A 465 2.13 2.62 26.09
CA ASN A 465 1.34 2.77 24.87
C ASN A 465 0.14 3.71 25.06
N TYR A 466 0.06 4.72 24.20
CA TYR A 466 -1.08 5.61 24.11
C TYR A 466 -2.30 4.92 23.48
N THR A 467 -3.50 5.26 23.98
CA THR A 467 -4.79 4.69 23.52
C THR A 467 -5.78 5.81 23.18
N SER A 468 -6.54 5.67 22.10
CA SER A 468 -7.59 6.65 21.73
C SER A 468 -8.87 6.37 22.52
N SER A 469 -9.34 7.37 23.29
CA SER A 469 -10.54 7.19 24.14
C SER A 469 -11.86 7.13 23.36
N ARG A 470 -11.89 7.68 22.13
CA ARG A 470 -13.00 7.60 21.16
C ARG A 470 -12.44 7.65 19.73
N ALA A 471 -13.30 7.42 18.74
CA ALA A 471 -13.00 7.69 17.34
C ALA A 471 -13.13 9.18 16.98
N GLY A 472 -12.43 9.62 15.93
CA GLY A 472 -12.49 10.97 15.38
C GLY A 472 -11.33 11.92 15.78
N PRO A 473 -11.12 13.04 15.05
CA PRO A 473 -9.89 13.85 15.13
C PRO A 473 -9.49 14.36 16.51
N MET A 474 -10.47 14.72 17.35
CA MET A 474 -10.23 15.24 18.71
C MET A 474 -9.67 14.19 19.69
N TYR A 475 -9.72 12.90 19.31
CA TYR A 475 -9.32 11.77 20.15
C TYR A 475 -8.12 10.98 19.58
N GLY A 476 -7.58 11.43 18.45
CA GLY A 476 -6.29 10.99 17.92
C GLY A 476 -5.16 11.94 18.34
N ILE A 477 -4.08 11.97 17.55
CA ILE A 477 -3.04 12.99 17.65
C ILE A 477 -3.30 14.14 16.68
N ARG A 478 -2.98 15.36 17.12
CA ARG A 478 -3.04 16.60 16.36
C ARG A 478 -1.74 17.37 16.56
N VAL A 479 -1.00 17.63 15.50
CA VAL A 479 0.35 18.22 15.55
C VAL A 479 0.46 19.39 14.57
N LEU A 480 1.00 20.52 15.03
CA LEU A 480 1.46 21.60 14.17
C LEU A 480 2.96 21.40 13.90
N LEU A 481 3.30 21.17 12.63
CA LEU A 481 4.67 20.93 12.20
C LEU A 481 5.19 22.06 11.33
N PHE A 482 6.35 22.60 11.67
CA PHE A 482 7.01 23.69 10.97
C PHE A 482 8.20 23.16 10.15
N VAL A 483 8.25 23.46 8.85
CA VAL A 483 9.27 22.88 7.95
C VAL A 483 10.33 23.87 7.48
N ASN A 484 10.10 25.18 7.62
CA ASN A 484 10.90 26.29 7.08
C ASN A 484 11.29 26.12 5.60
N THR A 485 10.38 26.48 4.68
CA THR A 485 10.62 26.35 3.24
C THR A 485 11.74 27.23 2.70
N SER A 486 12.13 28.28 3.41
CA SER A 486 13.24 29.15 2.98
C SER A 486 14.60 28.44 3.04
N ASP A 487 14.75 27.46 3.94
CA ASP A 487 16.00 26.72 4.17
C ASP A 487 16.04 25.33 3.49
N TYR A 488 15.13 25.10 2.54
CA TYR A 488 15.11 23.90 1.71
C TYR A 488 16.32 23.83 0.75
N MET A 489 16.89 22.64 0.61
CA MET A 489 17.93 22.36 -0.38
C MET A 489 17.38 22.35 -1.81
N SER A 490 18.22 22.69 -2.79
CA SER A 490 17.86 22.66 -4.24
C SER A 490 17.62 21.23 -4.76
N THR A 491 17.91 20.20 -3.96
CA THR A 491 17.56 18.77 -4.13
C THR A 491 16.16 18.37 -3.62
N SER A 492 15.47 19.23 -2.87
CA SER A 492 14.18 18.93 -2.27
C SER A 492 13.04 19.23 -3.26
N GLU A 493 12.28 18.20 -3.64
CA GLU A 493 11.29 18.27 -4.75
C GLU A 493 9.95 18.94 -4.40
N SER A 494 9.55 18.89 -3.13
CA SER A 494 8.29 19.44 -2.65
C SER A 494 8.38 19.78 -1.16
N SER A 495 7.54 20.71 -0.69
CA SER A 495 7.55 21.22 0.69
C SER A 495 6.37 20.72 1.50
N GLY A 496 6.63 20.32 2.74
CA GLY A 496 5.68 19.61 3.60
C GLY A 496 6.35 18.54 4.46
N VAL A 497 5.51 17.69 5.03
CA VAL A 497 5.88 16.62 5.96
C VAL A 497 5.63 15.26 5.32
N ARG A 498 6.46 14.28 5.66
CA ARG A 498 6.21 12.86 5.39
C ARG A 498 5.93 12.14 6.71
N LEU A 499 4.89 11.31 6.78
CA LEU A 499 4.53 10.55 7.98
C LEU A 499 4.40 9.06 7.68
N ALA A 500 4.96 8.22 8.54
CA ALA A 500 4.78 6.77 8.52
C ALA A 500 3.95 6.33 9.73
N ILE A 501 2.98 5.44 9.52
CA ILE A 501 2.07 4.94 10.57
C ILE A 501 2.31 3.43 10.70
N HIS A 502 2.81 2.99 11.86
CA HIS A 502 3.38 1.65 12.03
C HIS A 502 3.16 1.09 13.45
N PRO A 503 3.30 -0.22 13.67
CA PRO A 503 3.38 -0.78 15.03
C PRO A 503 4.60 -0.22 15.80
N PRO A 504 4.49 0.05 17.12
CA PRO A 504 5.63 0.55 17.91
C PRO A 504 6.87 -0.36 17.96
N THR A 505 6.72 -1.66 17.66
CA THR A 505 7.83 -2.62 17.59
C THR A 505 8.47 -2.74 16.19
N GLU A 506 7.90 -2.11 15.17
CA GLU A 506 8.34 -2.19 13.78
C GLU A 506 9.22 -0.99 13.40
N TYR A 507 10.16 -1.20 12.46
CA TYR A 507 10.99 -0.12 11.92
C TYR A 507 10.15 0.76 10.97
N PRO A 508 10.10 2.09 11.14
CA PRO A 508 9.38 2.95 10.20
C PRO A 508 10.12 3.02 8.85
N PHE A 509 9.43 2.70 7.75
CA PHE A 509 9.92 2.91 6.39
C PHE A 509 9.20 4.12 5.77
N PRO A 510 9.59 5.37 6.10
CA PRO A 510 8.93 6.59 5.60
C PRO A 510 9.12 6.78 4.10
N ASP A 511 10.14 6.18 3.49
CA ASP A 511 10.34 6.14 2.05
C ASP A 511 9.23 5.31 1.36
N THR A 512 9.03 4.05 1.76
CA THR A 512 8.10 3.12 1.10
C THR A 512 6.65 3.25 1.58
N PHE A 513 6.39 3.36 2.88
CA PHE A 513 5.04 3.38 3.47
C PHE A 513 4.64 4.76 4.02
N GLY A 514 5.38 5.81 3.66
CA GLY A 514 5.07 7.18 4.06
C GLY A 514 3.94 7.82 3.25
N TYR A 515 3.08 8.56 3.95
CA TYR A 515 2.12 9.52 3.39
C TYR A 515 2.73 10.92 3.42
N SER A 516 2.31 11.82 2.51
CA SER A 516 2.84 13.20 2.46
C SER A 516 1.73 14.23 2.74
N ALA A 517 2.01 15.17 3.65
CA ALA A 517 1.12 16.26 4.02
C ALA A 517 1.71 17.61 3.56
N PRO A 518 1.00 18.40 2.72
CA PRO A 518 1.49 19.68 2.22
C PRO A 518 1.40 20.82 3.25
N VAL A 519 2.29 21.81 3.14
CA VAL A 519 2.18 23.07 3.89
C VAL A 519 0.93 23.86 3.49
N GLY A 520 0.34 24.60 4.44
CA GLY A 520 -0.85 25.43 4.21
C GLY A 520 -2.17 24.66 4.17
N PHE A 521 -2.18 23.44 4.70
CA PHE A 521 -3.38 22.60 4.85
C PHE A 521 -3.43 21.97 6.24
N ALA A 522 -4.66 21.79 6.75
CA ALA A 522 -4.95 20.80 7.78
C ALA A 522 -5.18 19.46 7.06
N SER A 523 -4.33 18.49 7.34
CA SER A 523 -4.27 17.17 6.70
C SER A 523 -4.74 16.11 7.70
N SER A 524 -5.91 15.54 7.45
CA SER A 524 -6.63 14.68 8.39
C SER A 524 -6.65 13.25 7.86
N PHE A 525 -5.95 12.35 8.55
CA PHE A 525 -5.72 10.95 8.21
C PHE A 525 -6.57 10.04 9.11
N GLY A 526 -7.63 9.46 8.55
CA GLY A 526 -8.46 8.48 9.23
C GLY A 526 -7.83 7.10 9.14
N ILE A 527 -7.66 6.39 10.26
CA ILE A 527 -7.03 5.06 10.29
C ILE A 527 -8.01 3.95 10.71
N LYS A 528 -7.76 2.74 10.21
CA LYS A 528 -8.40 1.49 10.62
C LYS A 528 -7.33 0.44 10.87
N LYS A 529 -7.40 -0.25 12.01
CA LYS A 529 -6.52 -1.37 12.35
C LYS A 529 -7.06 -2.65 11.73
N LYS A 530 -6.21 -3.39 11.02
CA LYS A 530 -6.48 -4.76 10.55
C LYS A 530 -5.38 -5.68 11.06
N VAL A 531 -5.75 -6.87 11.50
CA VAL A 531 -4.82 -7.89 11.96
C VAL A 531 -4.96 -9.09 11.04
N MET A 532 -3.87 -9.45 10.36
CA MET A 532 -3.79 -10.61 9.48
C MET A 532 -3.09 -11.74 10.23
N GLN A 533 -3.77 -12.87 10.41
CA GLN A 533 -3.22 -14.10 10.99
C GLN A 533 -3.19 -15.18 9.92
N ARG A 534 -1.99 -15.58 9.49
CA ARG A 534 -1.75 -16.58 8.44
C ARG A 534 -1.35 -17.92 9.05
N LEU A 535 -1.72 -19.01 8.40
CA LEU A 535 -1.27 -20.35 8.80
C LEU A 535 0.17 -20.60 8.34
N PRO A 536 1.02 -21.19 9.21
CA PRO A 536 2.36 -21.64 8.84
C PRO A 536 2.33 -22.93 8.02
N ALA A 537 3.52 -23.47 7.71
CA ALA A 537 3.64 -24.72 6.98
C ALA A 537 2.99 -25.89 7.77
N PRO A 538 2.21 -26.78 7.11
CA PRO A 538 2.11 -26.97 5.66
C PRO A 538 1.01 -26.17 4.93
N TYR A 539 0.15 -25.42 5.63
CA TYR A 539 -1.01 -24.73 5.01
C TYR A 539 -0.67 -23.36 4.40
N GLY A 540 0.46 -22.77 4.77
CA GLY A 540 0.98 -21.55 4.20
C GLY A 540 2.50 -21.44 4.39
N GLU A 541 3.08 -20.35 3.88
CA GLU A 541 4.50 -20.06 4.07
C GLU A 541 4.67 -18.65 4.64
N CYS A 542 4.78 -18.56 5.97
CA CYS A 542 4.97 -17.31 6.70
C CYS A 542 6.04 -17.47 7.79
N VAL A 543 6.51 -16.34 8.35
CA VAL A 543 7.48 -16.30 9.45
C VAL A 543 6.74 -16.19 10.79
N GLU A 544 6.85 -17.21 11.64
CA GLU A 544 6.22 -17.24 12.96
C GLU A 544 6.94 -16.34 13.98
N THR A 545 8.27 -16.22 13.89
CA THR A 545 9.09 -15.50 14.86
C THR A 545 9.15 -14.00 14.56
N LYS A 546 8.39 -13.20 15.32
CA LYS A 546 8.41 -11.72 15.20
C LYS A 546 9.81 -11.12 15.27
N LYS A 547 10.69 -11.61 16.15
CA LYS A 547 12.10 -11.16 16.22
C LYS A 547 13.02 -12.20 15.60
N VAL A 548 13.62 -11.87 14.46
CA VAL A 548 14.64 -12.71 13.83
C VAL A 548 15.94 -12.60 14.62
N VAL A 549 16.47 -13.73 15.08
CA VAL A 549 17.77 -13.82 15.79
C VAL A 549 18.95 -13.92 14.79
N ASP A 550 18.68 -13.71 13.50
CA ASP A 550 19.69 -13.76 12.45
C ASP A 550 20.51 -12.47 12.41
N ARG A 551 21.83 -12.61 12.43
CA ARG A 551 22.80 -11.52 12.28
C ARG A 551 22.71 -10.82 10.93
N ASN A 552 22.09 -11.46 9.94
CA ASN A 552 21.89 -10.90 8.61
C ASN A 552 20.80 -9.81 8.57
N TYR A 553 19.91 -9.69 9.57
CA TYR A 553 18.84 -8.68 9.56
C TYR A 553 19.36 -7.31 10.03
N ILE A 554 19.44 -6.34 9.12
CA ILE A 554 20.12 -5.05 9.38
C ILE A 554 19.33 -4.11 10.32
N TYR A 555 18.05 -4.41 10.57
CA TYR A 555 17.15 -3.64 11.43
C TYR A 555 17.04 -4.24 12.84
N ALA A 556 18.20 -4.48 13.47
CA ALA A 556 18.30 -5.15 14.76
C ALA A 556 17.48 -4.45 15.86
N GLY A 557 16.76 -5.26 16.66
CA GLY A 557 15.92 -4.80 17.78
C GLY A 557 14.43 -4.65 17.44
N TYR A 558 14.11 -4.36 16.18
CA TYR A 558 12.74 -4.28 15.65
C TYR A 558 12.21 -5.67 15.26
N ASP A 559 10.89 -5.76 15.07
CA ASP A 559 10.24 -6.95 14.53
C ASP A 559 10.51 -7.14 13.01
N TYR A 560 10.23 -8.34 12.52
CA TYR A 560 10.41 -8.77 11.14
C TYR A 560 9.36 -8.13 10.22
N HIS A 561 9.83 -7.31 9.28
CA HIS A 561 9.02 -6.82 8.17
C HIS A 561 9.64 -7.28 6.83
N PRO A 562 8.85 -7.72 5.83
CA PRO A 562 9.36 -8.20 4.55
C PRO A 562 10.24 -7.16 3.81
N GLU A 563 9.90 -5.88 3.90
CA GLU A 563 10.72 -4.79 3.33
C GLU A 563 12.12 -4.75 3.98
N GLY A 564 12.17 -4.90 5.31
CA GLY A 564 13.43 -5.02 6.06
C GLY A 564 14.24 -6.24 5.64
N CYS A 565 13.58 -7.35 5.28
CA CYS A 565 14.22 -8.55 4.74
C CYS A 565 14.83 -8.31 3.35
N HIS A 566 14.09 -7.70 2.42
CA HIS A 566 14.58 -7.40 1.07
C HIS A 566 15.79 -6.46 1.12
N ARG A 567 15.72 -5.39 1.93
CA ARG A 567 16.83 -4.46 2.18
C ARG A 567 18.04 -5.14 2.84
N SER A 568 17.80 -6.01 3.83
CA SER A 568 18.88 -6.80 4.45
C SER A 568 19.60 -7.69 3.43
N CYS A 569 18.86 -8.41 2.59
CA CYS A 569 19.46 -9.30 1.59
C CYS A 569 20.25 -8.51 0.51
N PHE A 570 19.72 -7.36 0.07
CA PHE A 570 20.43 -6.43 -0.82
C PHE A 570 21.73 -5.91 -0.18
N GLN A 571 21.65 -5.39 1.06
CA GLN A 571 22.76 -4.76 1.76
C GLN A 571 23.89 -5.77 2.04
N ASN A 572 23.56 -6.98 2.46
CA ASN A 572 24.57 -8.02 2.73
C ASN A 572 25.23 -8.50 1.44
N GLY A 573 24.47 -8.75 0.37
CA GLY A 573 25.04 -9.12 -0.94
C GLY A 573 25.92 -8.03 -1.54
N LEU A 574 25.59 -6.75 -1.30
CA LEU A 574 26.42 -5.61 -1.68
C LEU A 574 27.70 -5.51 -0.84
N ILE A 575 27.64 -5.82 0.46
CA ILE A 575 28.80 -5.90 1.35
C ILE A 575 29.75 -7.03 0.91
N ASP A 576 29.23 -8.20 0.54
CA ASP A 576 30.03 -9.32 0.03
C ASP A 576 30.72 -8.98 -1.31
N ASP A 577 29.99 -8.42 -2.28
CA ASP A 577 30.52 -8.11 -3.61
C ASP A 577 31.45 -6.87 -3.64
N CYS A 578 31.16 -5.83 -2.84
CA CYS A 578 31.81 -4.52 -2.92
C CYS A 578 32.59 -4.09 -1.65
N SER A 579 32.54 -4.87 -0.56
CA SER A 579 33.21 -4.59 0.73
C SER A 579 32.80 -3.26 1.40
N CYS A 580 31.62 -2.72 1.05
CA CYS A 580 30.98 -1.58 1.69
C CYS A 580 29.46 -1.63 1.45
N GLY A 581 28.67 -1.08 2.38
CA GLY A 581 27.20 -1.03 2.25
C GLY A 581 26.70 0.25 1.59
N ASP A 582 25.46 0.22 1.09
CA ASP A 582 24.75 1.38 0.56
C ASP A 582 24.47 2.39 1.69
N PRO A 583 24.75 3.69 1.49
CA PRO A 583 24.30 4.80 2.35
C PRO A 583 22.79 4.87 2.64
N ARG A 584 21.94 4.33 1.76
CA ARG A 584 20.47 4.37 1.89
C ARG A 584 19.91 3.42 2.96
N PHE A 585 20.69 2.45 3.43
CA PHE A 585 20.28 1.46 4.42
C PHE A 585 21.30 1.37 5.56
N PRO A 586 20.91 0.94 6.78
CA PRO A 586 21.86 0.67 7.86
C PRO A 586 22.95 -0.32 7.43
N VAL A 587 24.13 -0.24 8.07
CA VAL A 587 25.20 -1.23 7.90
C VAL A 587 25.40 -2.03 9.21
N PRO A 588 25.64 -3.36 9.15
CA PRO A 588 25.98 -4.14 10.33
C PRO A 588 27.24 -3.64 11.04
N GLU A 589 27.36 -3.94 12.34
CA GLU A 589 28.53 -3.55 13.14
C GLU A 589 29.86 -4.05 12.52
N GLY A 590 30.87 -3.19 12.52
CA GLY A 590 32.18 -3.45 11.92
C GLY A 590 32.27 -3.12 10.41
N TYR A 591 31.15 -2.94 9.72
CA TYR A 591 31.12 -2.49 8.32
C TYR A 591 30.96 -0.97 8.20
N ARG A 592 31.11 -0.44 6.98
CA ARG A 592 31.01 0.99 6.66
C ARG A 592 30.28 1.21 5.34
N HIS A 593 29.64 2.37 5.21
CA HIS A 593 29.03 2.79 3.96
C HIS A 593 30.09 3.04 2.86
N CYS A 594 29.68 2.89 1.60
CA CYS A 594 30.50 3.23 0.44
C CYS A 594 30.69 4.75 0.33
N SER A 595 31.95 5.20 0.25
CA SER A 595 32.28 6.63 0.15
C SER A 595 31.87 7.23 -1.21
N ALA A 596 31.13 8.35 -1.19
CA ALA A 596 30.73 9.14 -2.35
C ALA A 596 31.88 9.41 -3.34
N PHE A 597 33.07 9.71 -2.80
CA PHE A 597 34.22 10.16 -3.58
C PHE A 597 35.07 9.00 -4.13
N ASN A 598 34.74 7.74 -3.81
CA ASN A 598 35.44 6.57 -4.31
C ASN A 598 34.78 6.03 -5.59
N ALA A 599 35.41 6.33 -6.74
CA ALA A 599 34.91 5.94 -8.06
C ALA A 599 34.77 4.43 -8.26
N THR A 600 35.63 3.59 -7.67
CA THR A 600 35.52 2.12 -7.82
C THR A 600 34.38 1.56 -6.97
N ALA A 601 34.18 2.08 -5.76
CA ALA A 601 33.02 1.73 -4.94
C ALA A 601 31.70 2.17 -5.60
N ARG A 602 31.61 3.41 -6.12
CA ARG A 602 30.43 3.87 -6.89
C ARG A 602 30.16 2.99 -8.12
N THR A 603 31.20 2.65 -8.89
CA THR A 603 31.07 1.77 -10.06
C THR A 603 30.64 0.35 -9.67
N CYS A 604 31.11 -0.19 -8.54
CA CYS A 604 30.69 -1.50 -8.03
C CYS A 604 29.22 -1.50 -7.64
N LEU A 605 28.80 -0.48 -6.88
CA LEU A 605 27.43 -0.28 -6.42
C LEU A 605 26.45 -0.06 -7.58
N GLU A 606 26.80 0.77 -8.57
CA GLU A 606 26.01 0.99 -9.78
C GLU A 606 25.90 -0.25 -10.67
N LYS A 607 26.99 -0.99 -10.83
CA LYS A 607 26.99 -2.28 -11.54
C LYS A 607 26.09 -3.30 -10.82
N ASN A 608 26.12 -3.33 -9.49
CA ASN A 608 25.32 -4.26 -8.72
C ASN A 608 23.84 -3.91 -8.74
N ILE A 609 23.46 -2.65 -8.50
CA ILE A 609 22.09 -2.15 -8.71
C ILE A 609 21.64 -2.46 -10.14
N GLY A 610 22.41 -2.08 -11.16
CA GLY A 610 22.10 -2.36 -12.57
C GLY A 610 22.05 -3.86 -12.95
N SER A 611 22.51 -4.78 -12.08
CA SER A 611 22.46 -6.23 -12.30
C SER A 611 21.46 -6.99 -11.42
N VAL A 612 21.01 -6.38 -10.31
CA VAL A 612 19.88 -6.83 -9.50
C VAL A 612 18.58 -6.26 -10.05
N GLY A 613 18.67 -5.11 -10.71
CA GLY A 613 17.58 -4.23 -11.08
C GLY A 613 17.55 -3.00 -10.17
N ASP A 614 17.05 -1.89 -10.71
CA ASP A 614 16.67 -0.74 -9.88
C ASP A 614 15.60 -1.15 -8.86
N PHE A 615 15.40 -0.34 -7.80
CA PHE A 615 14.61 -0.65 -6.59
C PHE A 615 13.19 -1.22 -6.85
N HIS A 616 12.62 -0.96 -8.03
CA HIS A 616 11.29 -1.44 -8.44
C HIS A 616 11.27 -2.71 -9.32
N HIS A 617 12.42 -3.29 -9.67
CA HIS A 617 12.52 -4.42 -10.61
C HIS A 617 13.47 -5.52 -10.10
N ILE A 618 13.08 -6.25 -9.05
CA ILE A 618 13.82 -7.41 -8.55
C ILE A 618 13.97 -8.47 -9.67
N THR A 619 15.19 -8.63 -10.20
CA THR A 619 15.48 -9.64 -11.22
C THR A 619 15.89 -10.99 -10.61
N GLN A 620 15.93 -12.03 -11.45
CA GLN A 620 16.28 -13.42 -11.10
C GLN A 620 17.64 -13.60 -10.39
N LYS A 621 18.50 -12.57 -10.35
CA LYS A 621 19.75 -12.61 -9.58
C LYS A 621 19.50 -12.66 -8.05
N MET A 622 18.28 -12.36 -7.59
CA MET A 622 17.86 -12.46 -6.19
C MET A 622 17.31 -13.84 -5.77
N ASP A 623 17.52 -14.93 -6.53
CA ASP A 623 17.10 -16.31 -6.19
C ASP A 623 17.50 -16.83 -4.79
N LYS A 624 18.42 -16.15 -4.07
CA LYS A 624 18.80 -16.45 -2.68
C LYS A 624 17.96 -15.72 -1.62
N CYS A 625 17.22 -14.66 -1.98
CA CYS A 625 16.52 -13.76 -1.06
C CYS A 625 15.07 -14.20 -0.81
N VAL A 626 14.89 -15.32 -0.11
CA VAL A 626 13.55 -15.87 0.20
C VAL A 626 12.92 -15.13 1.38
N CYS A 627 12.47 -13.90 1.15
CA CYS A 627 11.65 -13.14 2.09
C CYS A 627 10.19 -13.60 2.02
N LYS A 628 9.56 -13.78 3.18
CA LYS A 628 8.17 -14.27 3.31
C LYS A 628 7.36 -13.28 4.14
N GLN A 629 6.03 -13.43 4.13
CA GLN A 629 5.16 -12.62 4.98
C GLN A 629 5.22 -13.06 6.44
N SER A 630 4.94 -12.17 7.40
CA SER A 630 4.77 -12.57 8.81
C SER A 630 3.52 -13.45 8.96
N CYS A 631 3.52 -14.39 9.91
CA CYS A 631 2.31 -15.13 10.27
C CYS A 631 1.31 -14.26 11.06
N GLU A 632 1.78 -13.18 11.70
CA GLU A 632 0.94 -12.18 12.35
C GLU A 632 1.40 -10.77 11.91
N GLU A 633 0.51 -10.01 11.28
CA GLU A 633 0.80 -8.69 10.71
C GLU A 633 -0.30 -7.69 11.09
N ILE A 634 0.09 -6.46 11.45
CA ILE A 634 -0.82 -5.38 11.84
C ILE A 634 -0.79 -4.30 10.75
N ILE A 635 -1.84 -4.23 9.95
CA ILE A 635 -1.96 -3.33 8.81
C ILE A 635 -2.83 -2.14 9.22
N HIS A 636 -2.34 -0.92 8.96
CA HIS A 636 -3.10 0.31 9.13
C HIS A 636 -3.63 0.77 7.78
N GLU A 637 -4.94 0.60 7.53
CA GLU A 637 -5.59 1.18 6.35
C GLU A 637 -5.86 2.66 6.63
N VAL A 638 -5.44 3.55 5.72
CA VAL A 638 -5.45 5.01 5.91
C VAL A 638 -6.28 5.70 4.83
N THR A 639 -7.24 6.50 5.26
CA THR A 639 -7.98 7.45 4.42
C THR A 639 -7.41 8.86 4.59
N PHE A 640 -7.36 9.63 3.50
CA PHE A 640 -6.79 10.99 3.50
C PHE A 640 -7.86 12.03 3.11
N SER A 641 -7.86 13.13 3.85
CA SER A 641 -8.63 14.34 3.55
C SER A 641 -7.84 15.58 3.95
N CYS A 642 -8.13 16.74 3.36
CA CYS A 642 -7.48 17.99 3.75
C CYS A 642 -8.39 19.21 3.57
N SER A 643 -8.05 20.30 4.27
CA SER A 643 -8.70 21.62 4.16
C SER A 643 -7.66 22.74 4.24
N LYS A 644 -7.96 23.93 3.70
CA LYS A 644 -7.05 25.10 3.73
C LYS A 644 -6.85 25.56 5.17
N TRP A 645 -5.59 25.72 5.59
CA TRP A 645 -5.23 26.20 6.93
C TRP A 645 -4.02 27.15 6.84
N PRO A 646 -3.92 28.21 7.66
CA PRO A 646 -4.90 28.70 8.63
C PRO A 646 -6.09 29.44 7.99
N SER A 647 -6.99 29.90 8.86
CA SER A 647 -8.29 30.52 8.56
C SER A 647 -8.64 31.72 9.45
N GLY A 648 -7.66 32.29 10.16
CA GLY A 648 -7.82 33.38 11.14
C GLY A 648 -8.47 32.98 12.46
N ALA A 649 -9.06 31.79 12.56
CA ALA A 649 -9.79 31.32 13.74
C ALA A 649 -8.94 30.51 14.73
N THR A 650 -7.61 30.55 14.63
CA THR A 650 -6.68 29.81 15.50
C THR A 650 -5.53 30.74 15.84
N ASP A 651 -5.17 30.79 17.13
CA ASP A 651 -3.97 31.48 17.59
C ASP A 651 -2.74 30.80 16.97
N LEU A 652 -1.99 31.54 16.15
CA LEU A 652 -0.76 31.08 15.52
C LEU A 652 0.41 31.38 16.46
N GLY A 653 1.46 30.55 16.44
CA GLY A 653 2.49 30.51 17.47
C GLY A 653 3.32 31.79 17.62
N ASP A 654 4.50 31.83 17.01
CA ASP A 654 5.36 33.01 17.09
C ASP A 654 5.11 33.95 15.91
N CYS A 655 4.15 34.86 16.09
CA CYS A 655 3.84 35.94 15.16
C CYS A 655 4.55 37.27 15.49
N ASP A 656 5.57 37.29 16.37
CA ASP A 656 6.02 38.54 17.00
C ASP A 656 6.54 39.57 15.97
N GLY A 657 5.91 40.74 15.95
CA GLY A 657 6.20 41.82 14.99
C GLY A 657 5.58 41.69 13.59
N MET A 658 4.80 40.65 13.29
CA MET A 658 4.06 40.51 12.03
C MET A 658 2.62 41.00 12.14
N THR A 659 1.97 41.37 11.03
CA THR A 659 0.50 41.47 10.99
C THR A 659 -0.15 40.08 10.97
N GLU A 660 -1.41 39.99 11.41
CA GLU A 660 -2.22 38.76 11.36
C GLU A 660 -2.22 38.11 9.95
N SER A 661 -2.35 38.92 8.90
CA SER A 661 -2.27 38.49 7.50
C SER A 661 -0.89 38.00 7.06
N GLU A 662 0.19 38.59 7.58
CA GLU A 662 1.55 38.13 7.31
C GLU A 662 1.86 36.83 8.04
N CYS A 663 1.40 36.68 9.29
CA CYS A 663 1.54 35.44 10.04
C CYS A 663 0.70 34.31 9.43
N GLU A 664 -0.54 34.57 8.99
CA GLU A 664 -1.32 33.63 8.17
C GLU A 664 -0.52 33.15 6.96
N GLN A 665 0.08 34.08 6.20
CA GLN A 665 0.84 33.75 5.00
C GLN A 665 2.14 33.00 5.35
N TYR A 666 2.81 33.35 6.45
CA TYR A 666 4.02 32.71 6.94
C TYR A 666 3.77 31.24 7.31
N TYR A 667 2.76 30.97 8.15
CA TYR A 667 2.34 29.61 8.51
C TYR A 667 1.80 28.84 7.31
N ARG A 668 1.03 29.49 6.41
CA ARG A 668 0.54 28.86 5.18
C ARG A 668 1.65 28.42 4.21
N LEU A 669 2.80 29.09 4.24
CA LEU A 669 3.96 28.75 3.41
C LEU A 669 4.91 27.77 4.12
N ASN A 670 4.98 27.76 5.45
CA ASN A 670 6.03 27.06 6.21
C ASN A 670 5.57 25.98 7.18
N ALA A 671 4.27 25.81 7.40
CA ALA A 671 3.75 24.85 8.37
C ALA A 671 2.62 23.96 7.80
N ALA A 672 2.47 22.77 8.39
CA ALA A 672 1.41 21.82 8.11
C ALA A 672 0.73 21.41 9.43
N MET A 673 -0.60 21.46 9.47
CA MET A 673 -1.39 20.93 10.58
C MET A 673 -1.76 19.48 10.23
N ILE A 674 -1.44 18.53 11.09
CA ILE A 674 -1.68 17.10 10.84
C ILE A 674 -2.53 16.50 11.95
N GLU A 675 -3.57 15.77 11.56
CA GLU A 675 -4.47 15.04 12.46
C GLU A 675 -4.47 13.56 12.05
N VAL A 676 -4.19 12.65 12.99
CA VAL A 676 -4.27 11.19 12.74
C VAL A 676 -5.12 10.54 13.81
N PHE A 677 -6.17 9.81 13.42
CA PHE A 677 -7.22 9.35 14.33
C PHE A 677 -7.93 8.10 13.82
N TYR A 678 -8.42 7.25 14.73
CA TYR A 678 -9.27 6.12 14.34
C TYR A 678 -10.62 6.59 13.78
N GLU A 679 -11.01 6.06 12.61
CA GLU A 679 -12.38 6.22 12.10
C GLU A 679 -13.41 5.50 12.99
N GLN A 680 -13.02 4.34 13.54
CA GLN A 680 -13.81 3.50 14.44
C GLN A 680 -12.84 2.80 15.42
N LEU A 681 -13.26 2.59 16.68
CA LEU A 681 -12.49 1.84 17.69
C LEU A 681 -12.78 0.33 17.66
N ASN A 682 -12.86 -0.23 16.45
CA ASN A 682 -12.94 -1.66 16.20
C ASN A 682 -11.78 -2.04 15.27
N TYR A 683 -11.47 -3.33 15.19
CA TYR A 683 -10.46 -3.82 14.25
C TYR A 683 -10.93 -5.06 13.49
N GLU A 684 -10.51 -5.17 12.24
CA GLU A 684 -10.80 -6.31 11.37
C GLU A 684 -9.73 -7.38 11.61
N LEU A 685 -10.11 -8.54 12.16
CA LEU A 685 -9.26 -9.72 12.25
C LEU A 685 -9.54 -10.63 11.04
N LEU A 686 -8.57 -10.76 10.16
CA LEU A 686 -8.55 -11.70 9.04
C LEU A 686 -7.72 -12.91 9.47
N GLN A 687 -8.38 -14.02 9.80
CA GLN A 687 -7.74 -15.22 10.31
C GLN A 687 -7.84 -16.36 9.29
N GLU A 688 -6.71 -16.92 8.89
CA GLU A 688 -6.68 -18.14 8.10
C GLU A 688 -6.98 -19.37 8.97
N SER A 689 -7.85 -20.25 8.49
CA SER A 689 -8.24 -21.50 9.16
C SER A 689 -8.23 -22.68 8.17
N GLU A 690 -8.04 -23.91 8.67
CA GLU A 690 -7.94 -25.10 7.80
C GLU A 690 -9.30 -25.45 7.17
N ALA A 691 -9.39 -25.47 5.84
CA ALA A 691 -10.65 -25.74 5.14
C ALA A 691 -11.10 -27.20 5.30
N TYR A 692 -10.17 -28.10 5.64
CA TYR A 692 -10.45 -29.52 5.81
C TYR A 692 -9.47 -30.18 6.80
N GLY A 693 -9.75 -30.00 8.10
CA GLY A 693 -8.92 -30.54 9.18
C GLY A 693 -8.99 -32.05 9.41
N LEU A 694 -8.09 -32.53 10.28
CA LEU A 694 -7.97 -33.95 10.65
C LEU A 694 -9.27 -34.54 11.22
N VAL A 695 -10.03 -33.75 11.97
CA VAL A 695 -11.34 -34.17 12.52
C VAL A 695 -12.33 -34.47 11.40
N ASN A 696 -12.37 -33.63 10.36
CA ASN A 696 -13.22 -33.83 9.19
C ASN A 696 -12.76 -35.06 8.39
N LEU A 697 -11.46 -35.25 8.21
CA LEU A 697 -10.90 -36.46 7.58
C LEU A 697 -11.34 -37.74 8.28
N ILE A 698 -11.27 -37.79 9.61
CA ILE A 698 -11.68 -38.97 10.40
C ILE A 698 -13.20 -39.17 10.33
N ALA A 699 -13.99 -38.09 10.40
CA ALA A 699 -15.45 -38.15 10.30
C ALA A 699 -15.93 -38.66 8.94
N ASP A 700 -15.45 -38.09 7.83
CA ASP A 700 -15.85 -38.48 6.48
C ASP A 700 -15.33 -39.87 6.10
N PHE A 701 -14.09 -40.22 6.49
CA PHE A 701 -13.54 -41.57 6.29
C PHE A 701 -14.35 -42.62 7.05
N GLY A 702 -14.69 -42.35 8.32
CA GLY A 702 -15.54 -43.22 9.14
C GLY A 702 -16.95 -43.34 8.58
N GLY A 703 -17.54 -42.23 8.11
CA GLY A 703 -18.85 -42.21 7.47
C GLY A 703 -18.90 -43.02 6.17
N HIS A 704 -17.88 -42.89 5.32
CA HIS A 704 -17.76 -43.68 4.09
C HIS A 704 -17.52 -45.18 4.38
N LEU A 705 -16.65 -45.50 5.35
CA LEU A 705 -16.35 -46.87 5.75
C LEU A 705 -17.61 -47.57 6.32
N GLY A 706 -18.39 -46.85 7.14
CA GLY A 706 -19.67 -47.31 7.65
C GLY A 706 -20.72 -47.50 6.55
N LEU A 707 -20.85 -46.54 5.63
CA LEU A 707 -21.80 -46.59 4.52
C LEU A 707 -21.55 -47.78 3.57
N TRP A 708 -20.29 -48.04 3.20
CA TRP A 708 -19.96 -49.07 2.21
C TRP A 708 -19.79 -50.47 2.79
N LEU A 709 -19.34 -50.61 4.04
CA LEU A 709 -18.99 -51.91 4.64
C LEU A 709 -19.80 -52.28 5.90
N GLY A 710 -20.59 -51.37 6.46
CA GLY A 710 -21.29 -51.56 7.75
C GLY A 710 -20.37 -51.53 8.97
N PHE A 711 -19.14 -51.03 8.81
CA PHE A 711 -18.12 -50.98 9.86
C PHE A 711 -18.39 -49.81 10.83
N SER A 712 -18.15 -50.02 12.12
CA SER A 712 -18.42 -49.05 13.17
C SER A 712 -17.42 -49.19 14.32
N VAL A 713 -17.45 -48.28 15.31
CA VAL A 713 -16.67 -48.47 16.54
C VAL A 713 -17.04 -49.78 17.26
N ILE A 714 -18.28 -50.24 17.12
CA ILE A 714 -18.75 -51.52 17.66
C ILE A 714 -18.05 -52.68 16.93
N THR A 715 -17.93 -52.65 15.60
CA THR A 715 -17.18 -53.71 14.88
C THR A 715 -15.69 -53.72 15.19
N VAL A 716 -15.08 -52.57 15.52
CA VAL A 716 -13.71 -52.55 16.06
C VAL A 716 -13.64 -53.31 17.37
N MET A 717 -14.55 -53.04 18.32
CA MET A 717 -14.58 -53.72 19.62
C MET A 717 -14.86 -55.22 19.49
N GLU A 718 -15.79 -55.61 18.60
CA GLU A 718 -16.06 -57.02 18.28
C GLU A 718 -14.82 -57.75 17.73
N VAL A 719 -14.07 -57.11 16.83
CA VAL A 719 -12.81 -57.65 16.29
C VAL A 719 -11.73 -57.73 17.38
N CYS A 720 -11.62 -56.73 18.27
CA CYS A 720 -10.69 -56.78 19.40
C CYS A 720 -11.02 -57.94 20.36
N VAL A 721 -12.31 -58.16 20.66
CA VAL A 721 -12.76 -59.31 21.45
C VAL A 721 -12.41 -60.61 20.74
N LEU A 722 -12.72 -60.76 19.44
CA LEU A 722 -12.36 -61.95 18.66
C LEU A 722 -10.84 -62.21 18.67
N LEU A 723 -10.00 -61.18 18.54
CA LEU A 723 -8.54 -61.33 18.59
C LEU A 723 -8.06 -61.81 19.96
N VAL A 724 -8.59 -61.27 21.06
CA VAL A 724 -8.30 -61.77 22.42
C VAL A 724 -8.78 -63.21 22.59
N ASP A 725 -9.92 -63.56 22.01
CA ASP A 725 -10.52 -64.90 22.04
C ASP A 725 -9.74 -65.93 21.21
N MET A 726 -9.06 -65.51 20.14
CA MET A 726 -8.15 -66.33 19.35
C MET A 726 -6.78 -66.47 20.03
N ILE A 727 -6.24 -65.39 20.59
CA ILE A 727 -4.97 -65.38 21.32
C ILE A 727 -5.06 -66.25 22.58
N SER A 728 -6.16 -66.17 23.33
CA SER A 728 -6.39 -67.00 24.52
C SER A 728 -6.56 -68.49 24.17
N LEU A 729 -7.24 -68.83 23.08
CA LEU A 729 -7.29 -70.22 22.57
C LEU A 729 -5.91 -70.72 22.14
N PHE A 730 -5.12 -69.92 21.41
CA PHE A 730 -3.75 -70.27 21.03
C PHE A 730 -2.83 -70.48 22.24
N PHE A 731 -2.97 -69.68 23.31
CA PHE A 731 -2.26 -69.93 24.57
C PHE A 731 -2.78 -71.18 25.31
N LYS A 732 -4.08 -71.48 25.24
CA LYS A 732 -4.67 -72.69 25.83
C LYS A 732 -4.15 -73.95 25.16
N SER A 733 -4.19 -74.05 23.83
CA SER A 733 -3.67 -75.23 23.11
C SER A 733 -2.16 -75.38 23.30
N ARG A 734 -1.38 -74.29 23.28
CA ARG A 734 0.05 -74.27 23.66
C ARG A 734 0.32 -74.67 25.12
N HIS A 735 -0.65 -74.53 26.03
CA HIS A 735 -0.53 -74.95 27.42
C HIS A 735 -0.90 -76.44 27.59
N GLU A 736 -1.98 -76.89 26.95
CA GLU A 736 -2.40 -78.29 26.95
C GLU A 736 -1.37 -79.18 26.23
N GLU A 737 -0.74 -78.70 25.15
CA GLU A 737 0.39 -79.37 24.50
C GLU A 737 1.60 -79.53 25.45
N LYS A 738 1.89 -78.52 26.29
CA LYS A 738 2.96 -78.62 27.32
C LYS A 738 2.60 -79.62 28.41
N LEU A 739 1.35 -79.65 28.87
CA LEU A 739 0.88 -80.63 29.86
C LEU A 739 0.92 -82.05 29.30
N LEU A 740 0.51 -82.25 28.03
CA LEU A 740 0.62 -83.54 27.33
C LEU A 740 2.07 -83.99 27.22
N ARG A 741 3.00 -83.10 26.80
CA ARG A 741 4.45 -83.34 26.76
C ARG A 741 5.08 -83.62 28.13
N GLN A 742 4.49 -83.14 29.23
CA GLN A 742 4.90 -83.51 30.59
C GLN A 742 4.31 -84.86 31.03
N SER A 743 3.06 -85.16 30.67
CA SER A 743 2.39 -86.42 31.00
C SER A 743 3.02 -87.63 30.32
N THR A 744 3.49 -87.50 29.08
CA THR A 744 4.20 -88.56 28.34
C THR A 744 5.54 -88.87 28.98
N LYS A 745 6.35 -87.84 29.29
CA LYS A 745 7.59 -87.98 30.09
C LYS A 745 7.41 -88.64 31.46
N ARG A 746 6.18 -88.73 31.99
CA ARG A 746 5.86 -89.38 33.26
C ARG A 746 5.45 -90.84 33.14
N LYS A 747 5.40 -91.40 31.92
CA LYS A 747 5.04 -92.81 31.65
C LYS A 747 6.24 -93.72 31.37
N ASP A 748 7.42 -93.16 31.11
CA ASP A 748 8.65 -93.90 30.78
C ASP A 748 9.48 -94.30 32.02
N VAL A 749 8.82 -94.64 33.14
CA VAL A 749 9.48 -95.10 34.38
C VAL A 749 8.95 -96.49 34.76
N PRO A 750 9.80 -97.55 34.77
CA PRO A 750 9.35 -98.89 35.13
C PRO A 750 8.97 -99.02 36.61
N GLU A 751 7.91 -99.77 36.89
CA GLU A 751 7.39 -100.00 38.23
C GLU A 751 7.87 -101.36 38.77
N ASP A 752 8.67 -101.35 39.85
CA ASP A 752 9.01 -102.55 40.61
C ASP A 752 8.79 -102.33 42.11
N LYS A 753 8.03 -103.24 42.76
CA LYS A 753 7.88 -103.48 44.22
C LYS A 753 7.88 -102.23 45.14
N ARG A 754 6.86 -101.98 45.97
CA ARG A 754 6.18 -102.95 46.86
C ARG A 754 5.01 -102.30 47.60
N GLN A 755 4.00 -103.06 48.01
CA GLN A 755 3.04 -102.62 49.02
C GLN A 755 3.69 -102.49 50.40
N ILE A 756 3.36 -101.43 51.15
CA ILE A 756 3.43 -101.41 52.62
C ILE A 756 2.12 -100.83 53.18
N THR A 757 1.73 -101.37 54.33
CA THR A 757 0.44 -101.27 55.03
C THR A 757 -0.06 -99.87 55.40
N VAL A 758 -1.38 -99.69 55.25
CA VAL A 758 -2.35 -99.13 56.21
C VAL A 758 -1.80 -98.30 57.38
N GLY A 759 -2.21 -97.03 57.47
CA GLY A 759 -2.08 -96.19 58.67
C GLY A 759 -3.25 -95.20 58.80
N SER A 760 -4.02 -95.30 59.88
CA SER A 760 -5.16 -94.41 60.15
C SER A 760 -4.70 -93.08 60.76
N GLY A 761 -5.21 -91.95 60.26
CA GLY A 761 -4.95 -90.60 60.77
C GLY A 761 -6.20 -89.72 60.65
N ARG A 762 -6.47 -88.91 61.66
CA ARG A 762 -7.76 -88.22 61.89
C ARG A 762 -7.49 -86.72 62.13
N LYS A 763 -8.41 -85.83 61.70
CA LYS A 763 -8.42 -84.36 61.94
C LYS A 763 -7.32 -83.57 61.20
N SER A 764 -7.44 -82.25 60.93
CA SER A 764 -8.62 -81.34 60.92
C SER A 764 -8.30 -80.00 60.22
N ASP A 765 -9.35 -79.28 59.83
CA ASP A 765 -9.49 -77.81 59.68
C ASP A 765 -8.62 -76.99 58.68
N ALA A 766 -9.35 -76.27 57.82
CA ALA A 766 -9.19 -74.87 57.36
C ALA A 766 -7.83 -74.25 56.94
N PHE A 767 -7.76 -73.77 55.70
CA PHE A 767 -7.22 -72.46 55.25
C PHE A 767 -7.93 -72.17 53.89
N VAL A 768 -8.71 -71.10 53.68
CA VAL A 768 -8.44 -69.64 53.65
C VAL A 768 -7.66 -69.20 52.39
N SER A 769 -8.37 -68.43 51.54
CA SER A 769 -7.94 -67.42 50.54
C SER A 769 -6.73 -67.69 49.62
N ILE A 770 -6.93 -67.47 48.31
CA ILE A 770 -6.91 -66.14 47.67
C ILE A 770 -8.12 -66.02 46.73
#